data_AF-A0A6V6Z8H2-F1
#
_entry.id   AF-A0A6V6Z8H2-F1
#
_cell.length_a   1.000
_cell.length_b   1.000
_cell.length_c   1.000
_cell.angle_alpha   90.00
_cell.angle_beta   90.00
_cell.angle_gamma   90.00
#
_symmetry.space_group_name_H-M   'P 1'
#
loop_
_entity.id
_entity.type
_entity.pdbx_description
1 polymer ?
#
loop_
_entity_poly.entity_id
_entity_poly.type
_entity_poly.pdbx_seq_one_letter_code
_entity_poly.pdbx_strand_id
1 'polypeptide(L)'
;MKKKLTSLFGVLWLFPLCMFSQIYVSPTGTAGNPGTLSSPTTLANAIVTVSPGQTIYMRGGTYSIASTILIERANSGASANLKRIEAYNSEVPILDFSAQTESSSNRGIVLDGLYWYFKGITIRNAGDNGMLLSGNNNTIDNCIFEKNRDTGLQLSRYTTSYTSISQWPSNNLILNCESFDNKDSGSENADGFAAKLTCGQGNIFRGCISHNNIDDGWDLYTKTDTGPIGIILFENCVAYNNGTLTTSGTSGSGDKNGFKLGGEGIAVNHIVRRCIAYGNGQHGFTDNNNLGSIEMSNNTSYNNAESNFNFRTGGTHQFRNNLSFNSGSSDKKTGTDVSNSNVWWINNVSTNGGSLVVSSADFVTLTAPTVTKNADGSPNLGNFLTLSASSDLINAGVSATGITFNGTAPDLGARESGGTPVTNYTLTTTANPTAGGSIVRSPNATSYAAGTAVTLTATPASGYTFTSWSNGATTATITVTMNANNTITANFTATTTSYTLTTTAAPAAGGSISRSPNAASYTSGTVVTLTATPASGYTFASWSNGATTASTTVTMNANTTITANFTATTTSYTLTTTASPAAGGSISRSPNAASYTSGTVVTLTATPASGYTFASWSNGATTASTTVTMNANTTITATFSPVTTGNTTLRIDDNTTTTNGYCGADGSRQSSYTGADGGFYINLSNSAAKGIDYSINVPSAGTYTIKFRYANGSSSSASVAKVVLNGATAIASLGFPKTTNWSTWSTTADATVTLVSGINRIRLETTVSSEFANIDWLEITGNSPTAASCSSSAKLASSNKAIAETASVSVSEAVVSPNPAENSINLIVTATETKEANITLSSVNGQILVSKKQILANGQNVIAVNEHSISAGLYILTVQAADIQKSIKVIVK
;
A
#
# COMPACT_ATOMS: atom_id res chain seq x y z
N MET A 1 -7.57 22.82 50.24
CA MET A 1 -8.93 22.98 49.67
C MET A 1 -8.89 23.98 48.51
N LYS A 2 -9.85 23.89 47.58
CA LYS A 2 -10.20 24.85 46.50
C LYS A 2 -9.18 25.10 45.38
N LYS A 3 -9.50 24.53 44.21
CA LYS A 3 -8.96 24.84 42.88
C LYS A 3 -9.40 26.23 42.38
N LYS A 4 -8.60 26.85 41.51
CA LYS A 4 -8.98 27.62 40.29
C LYS A 4 -7.66 28.02 39.59
N LEU A 5 -7.15 27.23 38.65
CA LEU A 5 -7.52 27.19 37.23
C LEU A 5 -7.15 28.51 36.51
N THR A 6 -5.90 28.58 36.04
CA THR A 6 -5.41 29.57 35.07
C THR A 6 -5.26 28.93 33.70
N SER A 7 -5.48 29.73 32.66
CA SER A 7 -5.56 29.32 31.25
C SER A 7 -4.26 28.78 30.68
N LEU A 8 -4.35 27.74 29.85
CA LEU A 8 -3.34 27.44 28.83
C LEU A 8 -4.01 27.44 27.46
N PHE A 9 -3.43 28.19 26.51
CA PHE A 9 -3.94 28.32 25.15
C PHE A 9 -3.84 26.98 24.41
N GLY A 10 -4.97 26.30 24.22
CA GLY A 10 -5.09 25.25 23.21
C GLY A 10 -5.29 25.90 21.85
N VAL A 11 -4.24 25.94 21.02
CA VAL A 11 -4.39 26.24 19.59
C VAL A 11 -5.15 25.09 18.96
N LEU A 12 -6.47 25.26 18.83
CA LEU A 12 -7.34 24.32 18.15
C LEU A 12 -6.99 24.35 16.66
N TRP A 13 -6.17 23.40 16.22
CA TRP A 13 -6.04 23.12 14.79
C TRP A 13 -7.39 22.63 14.29
N LEU A 14 -8.17 23.54 13.69
CA LEU A 14 -9.27 23.13 12.81
C LEU A 14 -8.63 22.32 11.68
N PHE A 15 -8.78 20.99 11.73
CA PHE A 15 -8.74 20.21 10.51
C PHE A 15 -9.81 20.80 9.59
N PRO A 16 -9.46 21.27 8.39
CA PRO A 16 -10.48 21.67 7.44
C PRO A 16 -11.30 20.42 7.14
N LEU A 17 -12.60 20.46 7.45
CA LEU A 17 -13.54 19.61 6.72
C LEU A 17 -13.24 19.83 5.24
N CYS A 18 -13.02 18.74 4.51
CA CYS A 18 -12.95 18.80 3.06
C CYS A 18 -14.36 19.08 2.54
N MET A 19 -14.81 20.33 2.68
CA MET A 19 -15.93 20.87 1.93
C MET A 19 -15.57 20.70 0.45
N PHE A 20 -16.43 20.05 -0.32
CA PHE A 20 -16.36 20.12 -1.77
C PHE A 20 -16.27 21.60 -2.16
N SER A 21 -15.12 22.05 -2.68
CA SER A 21 -14.88 23.49 -2.73
C SER A 21 -15.85 24.12 -3.74
N GLN A 22 -16.54 25.16 -3.28
CA GLN A 22 -17.42 25.97 -4.09
C GLN A 22 -16.57 26.99 -4.84
N ILE A 23 -16.81 27.16 -6.14
CA ILE A 23 -16.09 28.14 -6.95
C ILE A 23 -17.01 29.33 -7.19
N TYR A 24 -16.63 30.49 -6.68
CA TYR A 24 -17.38 31.73 -6.85
C TYR A 24 -16.85 32.51 -8.03
N VAL A 25 -17.76 33.00 -8.87
CA VAL A 25 -17.43 33.87 -10.01
C VAL A 25 -18.27 35.14 -9.97
N SER A 26 -17.73 36.26 -10.44
CA SER A 26 -18.45 37.54 -10.51
C SER A 26 -18.09 38.30 -11.80
N PRO A 27 -18.89 39.29 -12.22
CA PRO A 27 -18.56 40.15 -13.36
C PRO A 27 -17.19 40.85 -13.25
N THR A 28 -16.73 41.10 -12.02
CA THR A 28 -15.44 41.75 -11.70
C THR A 28 -14.37 40.77 -11.20
N GLY A 29 -14.62 39.46 -11.31
CA GLY A 29 -13.67 38.42 -10.91
C GLY A 29 -12.47 38.35 -11.85
N THR A 30 -11.31 37.95 -11.34
CA THR A 30 -10.08 37.80 -12.15
C THR A 30 -9.62 36.35 -12.18
N ALA A 31 -9.01 35.90 -13.27
CA ALA A 31 -8.61 34.49 -13.41
C ALA A 31 -7.60 34.03 -12.34
N GLY A 32 -6.77 34.95 -11.84
CA GLY A 32 -5.80 34.67 -10.76
C GLY A 32 -6.41 34.61 -9.35
N ASN A 33 -7.67 35.02 -9.16
CA ASN A 33 -8.34 34.90 -7.87
C ASN A 33 -8.68 33.43 -7.57
N PRO A 34 -8.64 33.00 -6.29
CA PRO A 34 -8.83 31.60 -5.87
C PRO A 34 -10.28 31.09 -5.99
N GLY A 35 -11.23 31.90 -6.46
CA GLY A 35 -12.62 31.50 -6.60
C GLY A 35 -13.37 31.39 -5.27
N THR A 36 -12.99 32.17 -4.26
CA THR A 36 -13.70 32.25 -2.97
C THR A 36 -14.77 33.34 -3.01
N LEU A 37 -15.76 33.32 -2.11
CA LEU A 37 -16.83 34.32 -2.08
C LEU A 37 -16.31 35.77 -1.94
N SER A 38 -15.20 35.96 -1.23
CA SER A 38 -14.51 37.25 -1.05
C SER A 38 -13.48 37.57 -2.14
N SER A 39 -13.07 36.59 -2.95
CA SER A 39 -12.14 36.76 -4.07
C SER A 39 -12.57 35.84 -5.23
N PRO A 40 -13.66 36.21 -5.94
CA PRO A 40 -14.23 35.40 -7.01
C PRO A 40 -13.36 35.41 -8.26
N THR A 41 -13.38 34.30 -9.00
CA THR A 41 -12.63 34.12 -10.26
C THR A 41 -13.50 34.43 -11.48
N THR A 42 -12.98 34.23 -12.70
CA THR A 42 -13.79 34.36 -13.93
C THR A 42 -14.56 33.08 -14.22
N LEU A 43 -15.71 33.19 -14.91
CA LEU A 43 -16.48 32.01 -15.35
C LEU A 43 -15.64 31.04 -16.20
N ALA A 44 -14.83 31.56 -17.12
CA ALA A 44 -13.94 30.75 -17.95
C ALA A 44 -12.94 29.93 -17.10
N ASN A 45 -12.29 30.55 -16.11
CA ASN A 45 -11.37 29.84 -15.23
C ASN A 45 -12.08 28.81 -14.34
N ALA A 46 -13.28 29.13 -13.85
CA ALA A 46 -14.09 28.21 -13.07
C ALA A 46 -14.52 26.97 -13.87
N ILE A 47 -14.94 27.14 -15.14
CA ILE A 47 -15.31 26.02 -16.03
C ILE A 47 -14.13 25.08 -16.29
N VAL A 48 -12.91 25.61 -16.39
CA VAL A 48 -11.68 24.80 -16.56
C VAL A 48 -11.28 24.05 -15.27
N THR A 49 -11.52 24.65 -14.09
CA THR A 49 -11.04 24.12 -12.81
C THR A 49 -12.06 23.30 -12.01
N VAL A 50 -13.35 23.39 -12.33
CA VAL A 50 -14.42 22.67 -11.63
C VAL A 50 -14.31 21.15 -11.82
N SER A 51 -14.35 20.39 -10.73
CA SER A 51 -14.37 18.92 -10.69
C SER A 51 -15.79 18.37 -10.56
N PRO A 52 -16.05 17.11 -10.95
CA PRO A 52 -17.36 16.47 -10.75
C PRO A 52 -17.82 16.56 -9.29
N GLY A 53 -19.08 16.97 -9.06
CA GLY A 53 -19.65 17.20 -7.73
C GLY A 53 -19.48 18.62 -7.18
N GLN A 54 -18.70 19.49 -7.83
CA GLN A 54 -18.55 20.89 -7.42
C GLN A 54 -19.56 21.83 -8.11
N THR A 55 -19.78 22.98 -7.48
CA THR A 55 -20.65 24.06 -7.96
C THR A 55 -19.88 25.34 -8.22
N ILE A 56 -20.08 25.90 -9.42
CA ILE A 56 -19.76 27.27 -9.77
C ILE A 56 -20.95 28.14 -9.36
N TYR A 57 -20.77 28.96 -8.32
CA TYR A 57 -21.76 29.96 -7.92
C TYR A 57 -21.50 31.29 -8.63
N MET A 58 -22.44 31.66 -9.48
CA MET A 58 -22.43 32.92 -10.21
C MET A 58 -23.04 34.04 -9.37
N ARG A 59 -22.24 35.04 -9.03
CA ARG A 59 -22.72 36.30 -8.44
C ARG A 59 -23.53 37.09 -9.46
N GLY A 60 -24.47 37.90 -8.98
CA GLY A 60 -25.35 38.71 -9.82
C GLY A 60 -24.63 39.80 -10.61
N GLY A 61 -25.29 40.25 -11.67
CA GLY A 61 -24.80 41.27 -12.60
C GLY A 61 -24.42 40.72 -13.98
N THR A 62 -24.00 41.62 -14.86
CA THR A 62 -23.74 41.33 -16.27
C THR A 62 -22.29 40.93 -16.51
N TYR A 63 -22.09 39.72 -17.02
CA TYR A 63 -20.81 39.22 -17.52
C TYR A 63 -20.77 39.49 -19.03
N SER A 64 -19.91 40.41 -19.46
CA SER A 64 -19.69 40.68 -20.88
C SER A 64 -18.84 39.58 -21.50
N ILE A 65 -19.41 38.81 -22.42
CA ILE A 65 -18.73 37.67 -23.08
C ILE A 65 -18.58 37.97 -24.58
N ALA A 66 -17.36 37.84 -25.11
CA ALA A 66 -17.06 38.11 -26.52
C ALA A 66 -16.91 36.86 -27.40
N SER A 67 -16.93 35.67 -26.80
CA SER A 67 -16.63 34.39 -27.47
C SER A 67 -17.48 33.26 -26.91
N THR A 68 -17.83 32.29 -27.74
CA THR A 68 -18.58 31.10 -27.37
C THR A 68 -18.02 30.40 -26.13
N ILE A 69 -18.85 30.16 -25.12
CA ILE A 69 -18.48 29.35 -23.95
C ILE A 69 -18.63 27.88 -24.33
N LEU A 70 -17.54 27.23 -24.72
CA LEU A 70 -17.50 25.80 -25.00
C LEU A 70 -17.24 25.00 -23.72
N ILE A 71 -18.21 24.18 -23.32
CA ILE A 71 -18.04 23.12 -22.33
C ILE A 71 -17.91 21.80 -23.08
N GLU A 72 -16.66 21.40 -23.33
CA GLU A 72 -16.32 20.20 -24.10
C GLU A 72 -16.82 18.90 -23.45
N ARG A 73 -17.03 17.86 -24.27
CA ARG A 73 -17.42 16.52 -23.79
C ARG A 73 -16.45 15.91 -22.78
N ALA A 74 -15.15 16.22 -22.89
CA ALA A 74 -14.15 15.81 -21.90
C ALA A 74 -14.38 16.46 -20.52
N ASN A 75 -14.98 17.65 -20.49
CA ASN A 75 -15.33 18.38 -19.27
C ASN A 75 -16.70 17.94 -18.73
N SER A 76 -16.87 16.64 -18.47
CA SER A 76 -18.13 16.06 -17.97
C SER A 76 -18.17 15.91 -16.44
N GLY A 77 -19.38 15.94 -15.88
CA GLY A 77 -19.67 15.40 -14.55
C GLY A 77 -19.88 13.88 -14.59
N ALA A 78 -20.48 13.33 -13.54
CA ALA A 78 -20.96 11.96 -13.48
C ALA A 78 -22.38 11.90 -12.91
N SER A 79 -23.11 10.80 -13.13
CA SER A 79 -24.50 10.60 -12.65
C SER A 79 -24.68 10.82 -11.15
N ALA A 80 -23.69 10.45 -10.33
CA ALA A 80 -23.68 10.69 -8.88
C ALA A 80 -23.11 12.06 -8.47
N ASN A 81 -22.32 12.69 -9.35
CA ASN A 81 -21.46 13.86 -9.09
C ASN A 81 -21.54 14.84 -10.27
N LEU A 82 -22.69 15.49 -10.44
CA LEU A 82 -22.91 16.48 -11.50
C LEU A 82 -21.96 17.67 -11.33
N LYS A 83 -21.56 18.30 -12.44
CA LYS A 83 -20.95 19.64 -12.40
C LYS A 83 -22.07 20.68 -12.45
N ARG A 84 -21.95 21.75 -11.66
CA ARG A 84 -23.06 22.71 -11.46
C ARG A 84 -22.63 24.14 -11.81
N ILE A 85 -23.48 24.88 -12.51
CA ILE A 85 -23.40 26.35 -12.66
C ILE A 85 -24.71 26.93 -12.19
N GLU A 86 -24.71 27.63 -11.06
CA GLU A 86 -25.93 28.10 -10.41
C GLU A 86 -25.80 29.56 -10.01
N ALA A 87 -26.88 30.32 -10.15
CA ALA A 87 -27.02 31.63 -9.53
C ALA A 87 -26.80 31.53 -8.01
N TYR A 88 -26.05 32.48 -7.44
CA TYR A 88 -25.80 32.50 -6.01
C TYR A 88 -27.02 33.04 -5.24
N ASN A 89 -27.65 32.18 -4.44
CA ASN A 89 -28.88 32.48 -3.70
C ASN A 89 -30.01 32.98 -4.62
N SER A 90 -30.40 34.26 -4.49
CA SER A 90 -31.40 34.95 -5.30
C SER A 90 -30.80 36.06 -6.18
N GLU A 91 -29.48 36.07 -6.37
CA GLU A 91 -28.82 37.01 -7.27
C GLU A 91 -29.09 36.64 -8.73
N VAL A 92 -29.09 37.63 -9.64
CA VAL A 92 -29.40 37.42 -11.07
C VAL A 92 -28.14 37.59 -11.93
N PRO A 93 -27.46 36.49 -12.32
CA PRO A 93 -26.35 36.53 -13.26
C PRO A 93 -26.85 36.59 -14.71
N ILE A 94 -26.28 37.51 -15.49
CA ILE A 94 -26.60 37.69 -16.92
C ILE A 94 -25.33 37.46 -17.73
N LEU A 95 -25.33 36.45 -18.59
CA LEU A 95 -24.33 36.23 -19.62
C LEU A 95 -24.74 37.02 -20.87
N ASP A 96 -24.04 38.13 -21.12
CA ASP A 96 -24.36 39.05 -22.22
C ASP A 96 -23.31 38.93 -23.32
N PHE A 97 -23.74 38.39 -24.44
CA PHE A 97 -22.91 38.09 -25.60
C PHE A 97 -22.93 39.20 -26.66
N SER A 98 -23.41 40.41 -26.34
CA SER A 98 -23.53 41.54 -27.29
C SER A 98 -22.26 41.89 -28.07
N ALA A 99 -21.08 41.49 -27.58
CA ALA A 99 -19.79 41.65 -28.27
C ALA A 99 -19.55 40.65 -29.42
N GLN A 100 -20.38 39.60 -29.55
CA GLN A 100 -20.38 38.72 -30.71
C GLN A 100 -21.06 39.39 -31.92
N THR A 101 -20.52 39.18 -33.12
CA THR A 101 -21.20 39.46 -34.40
C THR A 101 -22.16 38.32 -34.74
N GLU A 102 -23.16 38.55 -35.59
CA GLU A 102 -24.03 37.47 -36.08
C GLU A 102 -23.24 36.49 -36.96
N SER A 103 -23.27 35.20 -36.62
CA SER A 103 -22.57 34.12 -37.34
C SER A 103 -22.91 32.77 -36.71
N SER A 104 -23.17 31.74 -37.51
CA SER A 104 -23.46 30.35 -37.07
C SER A 104 -22.31 29.61 -36.35
N SER A 105 -21.22 30.31 -36.00
CA SER A 105 -20.16 29.87 -35.08
C SER A 105 -20.20 30.57 -33.71
N ASN A 106 -20.83 31.75 -33.63
CA ASN A 106 -20.89 32.63 -32.46
C ASN A 106 -22.08 32.29 -31.54
N ARG A 107 -22.17 31.03 -31.14
CA ARG A 107 -23.12 30.55 -30.13
C ARG A 107 -22.82 31.19 -28.78
N GLY A 108 -23.82 31.33 -27.92
CA GLY A 108 -23.58 31.78 -26.54
C GLY A 108 -22.82 30.71 -25.76
N ILE A 109 -23.49 29.58 -25.50
CA ILE A 109 -22.93 28.40 -24.84
C ILE A 109 -23.01 27.18 -25.76
N VAL A 110 -21.94 26.40 -25.86
CA VAL A 110 -21.99 25.03 -26.39
C VAL A 110 -21.76 24.06 -25.25
N LEU A 111 -22.79 23.34 -24.83
CA LEU A 111 -22.74 22.35 -23.76
C LEU A 111 -22.69 20.94 -24.36
N ASP A 112 -21.47 20.50 -24.67
CA ASP A 112 -21.19 19.14 -25.15
C ASP A 112 -20.78 18.16 -24.03
N GLY A 113 -20.43 18.71 -22.87
CA GLY A 113 -20.27 18.01 -21.59
C GLY A 113 -21.52 17.25 -21.16
N LEU A 114 -21.31 16.17 -20.41
CA LEU A 114 -22.36 15.31 -19.85
C LEU A 114 -22.54 15.60 -18.34
N TYR A 115 -23.73 15.33 -17.80
CA TYR A 115 -24.03 15.47 -16.36
C TYR A 115 -23.75 16.87 -15.76
N TRP A 116 -24.13 17.92 -16.49
CA TRP A 116 -24.16 19.29 -16.00
C TRP A 116 -25.55 19.70 -15.51
N TYR A 117 -25.59 20.55 -14.49
CA TYR A 117 -26.81 21.20 -14.00
C TYR A 117 -26.60 22.72 -14.04
N PHE A 118 -27.38 23.40 -14.87
CA PHE A 118 -27.42 24.87 -14.98
C PHE A 118 -28.65 25.39 -14.26
N LYS A 119 -28.51 26.46 -13.47
CA LYS A 119 -29.66 27.06 -12.77
C LYS A 119 -29.65 28.59 -12.71
N GLY A 120 -30.78 29.19 -13.09
CA GLY A 120 -31.06 30.61 -12.79
C GLY A 120 -30.20 31.60 -13.57
N ILE A 121 -29.68 31.22 -14.73
CA ILE A 121 -28.80 32.05 -15.55
C ILE A 121 -29.59 32.68 -16.69
N THR A 122 -29.44 33.99 -16.90
CA THR A 122 -29.92 34.66 -18.12
C THR A 122 -28.82 34.62 -19.18
N ILE A 123 -29.14 34.22 -20.40
CA ILE A 123 -28.24 34.09 -21.55
C ILE A 123 -28.83 34.90 -22.70
N ARG A 124 -28.08 35.90 -23.18
CA ARG A 124 -28.64 36.86 -24.14
C ARG A 124 -27.66 37.41 -25.14
N ASN A 125 -28.23 37.95 -26.23
CA ASN A 125 -27.51 38.67 -27.29
C ASN A 125 -26.41 37.84 -27.98
N ALA A 126 -26.51 36.50 -27.97
CA ALA A 126 -25.57 35.65 -28.68
C ALA A 126 -25.61 35.91 -30.20
N GLY A 127 -24.48 35.71 -30.88
CA GLY A 127 -24.35 35.87 -32.33
C GLY A 127 -24.98 34.75 -33.16
N ASP A 128 -25.51 33.74 -32.49
CA ASP A 128 -26.25 32.57 -32.99
C ASP A 128 -27.18 32.16 -31.83
N ASN A 129 -27.50 30.88 -31.72
CA ASN A 129 -28.29 30.34 -30.62
C ASN A 129 -27.66 30.63 -29.24
N GLY A 130 -28.51 30.93 -28.26
CA GLY A 130 -28.09 31.27 -26.90
C GLY A 130 -27.40 30.09 -26.21
N MET A 131 -27.95 28.88 -26.37
CA MET A 131 -27.29 27.63 -26.02
C MET A 131 -27.50 26.54 -27.08
N LEU A 132 -26.41 25.94 -27.56
CA LEU A 132 -26.44 24.61 -28.18
C LEU A 132 -26.17 23.55 -27.12
N LEU A 133 -27.21 22.79 -26.77
CA LEU A 133 -27.15 21.67 -25.85
C LEU A 133 -26.90 20.37 -26.64
N SER A 134 -25.64 19.93 -26.69
CA SER A 134 -25.20 18.75 -27.48
C SER A 134 -24.77 17.53 -26.66
N GLY A 135 -24.59 17.70 -25.34
CA GLY A 135 -24.29 16.62 -24.40
C GLY A 135 -25.52 15.85 -23.91
N ASN A 136 -25.28 14.88 -23.00
CA ASN A 136 -26.29 13.97 -22.47
C ASN A 136 -26.46 14.08 -20.96
N ASN A 137 -27.66 13.76 -20.46
CA ASN A 137 -28.00 13.71 -19.04
C ASN A 137 -27.78 15.06 -18.31
N ASN A 138 -27.90 16.17 -19.04
CA ASN A 138 -27.80 17.51 -18.47
C ASN A 138 -29.18 18.00 -17.98
N THR A 139 -29.19 19.01 -17.12
CA THR A 139 -30.41 19.69 -16.69
C THR A 139 -30.21 21.20 -16.77
N ILE A 140 -31.15 21.88 -17.43
CA ILE A 140 -31.20 23.33 -17.52
C ILE A 140 -32.46 23.77 -16.75
N ASP A 141 -32.30 24.44 -15.61
CA ASP A 141 -33.36 24.70 -14.63
C ASP A 141 -33.55 26.22 -14.41
N ASN A 142 -34.73 26.73 -14.76
CA ASN A 142 -35.08 28.15 -14.57
C ASN A 142 -34.07 29.14 -15.20
N CYS A 143 -33.47 28.77 -16.34
CA CYS A 143 -32.67 29.70 -17.15
C CYS A 143 -33.57 30.53 -18.08
N ILE A 144 -33.05 31.68 -18.52
CA ILE A 144 -33.73 32.60 -19.44
C ILE A 144 -32.87 32.77 -20.69
N PHE A 145 -33.46 32.65 -21.87
CA PHE A 145 -32.81 32.83 -23.16
C PHE A 145 -33.49 33.99 -23.92
N GLU A 146 -32.89 35.19 -23.88
CA GLU A 146 -33.51 36.38 -24.50
C GLU A 146 -32.65 36.97 -25.63
N LYS A 147 -33.30 37.48 -26.69
CA LYS A 147 -32.68 38.39 -27.68
C LYS A 147 -31.43 37.84 -28.37
N ASN A 148 -31.28 36.52 -28.48
CA ASN A 148 -30.20 35.89 -29.23
C ASN A 148 -30.48 36.01 -30.74
N ARG A 149 -29.41 35.98 -31.57
CA ARG A 149 -29.53 36.14 -33.03
C ARG A 149 -29.81 34.85 -33.81
N ASP A 150 -30.17 33.81 -33.08
CA ASP A 150 -30.85 32.59 -33.54
C ASP A 150 -31.61 32.05 -32.29
N THR A 151 -32.07 30.81 -32.36
CA THR A 151 -32.82 30.07 -31.34
C THR A 151 -32.31 30.28 -29.90
N GLY A 152 -33.20 30.54 -28.94
CA GLY A 152 -32.81 30.71 -27.53
C GLY A 152 -32.01 29.53 -26.94
N LEU A 153 -32.57 28.31 -27.01
CA LEU A 153 -31.83 27.06 -26.77
C LEU A 153 -32.16 26.02 -27.83
N GLN A 154 -31.13 25.53 -28.53
CA GLN A 154 -31.22 24.43 -29.50
C GLN A 154 -30.58 23.15 -28.94
N LEU A 155 -31.27 22.03 -29.08
CA LEU A 155 -30.80 20.71 -28.69
C LEU A 155 -30.51 19.87 -29.95
N SER A 156 -29.24 19.86 -30.34
CA SER A 156 -28.71 19.17 -31.53
C SER A 156 -27.25 18.79 -31.31
N ARG A 157 -26.68 17.87 -32.13
CA ARG A 157 -25.26 17.52 -32.02
C ARG A 157 -24.35 18.73 -32.31
N TYR A 158 -23.25 18.85 -31.58
CA TYR A 158 -22.14 19.75 -31.91
C TYR A 158 -21.08 19.02 -32.76
N THR A 159 -20.68 17.82 -32.32
CA THR A 159 -19.72 16.97 -33.03
C THR A 159 -20.31 16.40 -34.32
N THR A 160 -19.85 16.90 -35.47
CA THR A 160 -20.36 16.55 -36.81
C THR A 160 -20.07 15.11 -37.25
N SER A 161 -19.13 14.42 -36.62
CA SER A 161 -18.86 12.99 -36.84
C SER A 161 -19.84 12.04 -36.13
N TYR A 162 -20.73 12.55 -35.27
CA TYR A 162 -21.78 11.76 -34.64
C TYR A 162 -23.00 11.65 -35.57
N THR A 163 -23.00 10.65 -36.44
CA THR A 163 -24.01 10.47 -37.50
C THR A 163 -25.19 9.59 -37.10
N SER A 164 -25.21 9.04 -35.88
CA SER A 164 -26.29 8.17 -35.40
C SER A 164 -27.00 8.71 -34.16
N ILE A 165 -28.30 8.44 -34.05
CA ILE A 165 -29.20 8.94 -32.98
C ILE A 165 -28.74 8.60 -31.55
N SER A 166 -28.00 7.50 -31.36
CA SER A 166 -27.43 7.10 -30.07
C SER A 166 -26.24 7.95 -29.61
N GLN A 167 -25.68 8.76 -30.50
CA GLN A 167 -24.55 9.68 -30.21
C GLN A 167 -25.02 11.13 -29.99
N TRP A 168 -26.28 11.42 -30.31
CA TRP A 168 -26.91 12.75 -30.23
C TRP A 168 -27.37 13.09 -28.80
N PRO A 169 -27.52 14.40 -28.45
CA PRO A 169 -27.95 14.84 -27.12
C PRO A 169 -29.20 14.10 -26.64
N SER A 170 -29.06 13.38 -25.53
CA SER A 170 -30.07 12.46 -24.98
C SER A 170 -30.24 12.62 -23.47
N ASN A 171 -31.42 12.29 -22.96
CA ASN A 171 -31.79 12.31 -21.54
C ASN A 171 -31.64 13.68 -20.86
N ASN A 172 -31.73 14.78 -21.61
CA ASN A 172 -31.64 16.11 -21.04
C ASN A 172 -33.00 16.61 -20.52
N LEU A 173 -33.00 17.31 -19.39
CA LEU A 173 -34.19 17.94 -18.82
C LEU A 173 -34.06 19.47 -18.93
N ILE A 174 -34.93 20.09 -19.72
CA ILE A 174 -35.13 21.53 -19.74
C ILE A 174 -36.35 21.79 -18.85
N LEU A 175 -36.11 22.39 -17.69
CA LEU A 175 -37.09 22.58 -16.62
C LEU A 175 -37.30 24.06 -16.35
N ASN A 176 -38.55 24.51 -16.33
CA ASN A 176 -38.95 25.87 -15.92
C ASN A 176 -38.22 27.01 -16.67
N CYS A 177 -37.64 26.72 -17.84
CA CYS A 177 -36.87 27.69 -18.62
C CYS A 177 -37.79 28.61 -19.42
N GLU A 178 -37.29 29.79 -19.75
CA GLU A 178 -38.05 30.82 -20.46
C GLU A 178 -37.25 31.33 -21.65
N SER A 179 -37.90 31.54 -22.80
CA SER A 179 -37.21 31.95 -24.02
C SER A 179 -38.05 32.91 -24.86
N PHE A 180 -37.50 34.10 -25.14
CA PHE A 180 -38.25 35.18 -25.79
C PHE A 180 -37.41 36.22 -26.54
N ASP A 181 -38.06 36.97 -27.44
CA ASP A 181 -37.45 37.99 -28.30
C ASP A 181 -36.24 37.50 -29.12
N ASN A 182 -36.02 36.18 -29.26
CA ASN A 182 -34.92 35.66 -30.08
C ASN A 182 -35.23 35.92 -31.56
N LYS A 183 -34.22 36.42 -32.30
CA LYS A 183 -34.42 36.99 -33.63
C LYS A 183 -33.14 37.03 -34.48
N ASP A 184 -33.10 36.22 -35.52
CA ASP A 184 -32.09 36.27 -36.58
C ASP A 184 -32.27 37.47 -37.52
N SER A 185 -31.23 37.82 -38.29
CA SER A 185 -31.32 38.89 -39.29
C SER A 185 -32.34 38.59 -40.40
N GLY A 186 -32.51 37.31 -40.77
CA GLY A 186 -33.53 36.83 -41.70
C GLY A 186 -34.96 36.98 -41.17
N SER A 187 -35.13 36.99 -39.84
CA SER A 187 -36.44 37.04 -39.17
C SER A 187 -37.31 35.81 -39.49
N GLU A 188 -36.68 34.65 -39.59
CA GLU A 188 -37.25 33.39 -40.11
C GLU A 188 -36.81 32.14 -39.34
N ASN A 189 -35.72 32.17 -38.55
CA ASN A 189 -35.08 30.95 -38.02
C ASN A 189 -35.00 30.89 -36.49
N ALA A 190 -35.14 32.03 -35.80
CA ALA A 190 -34.91 32.09 -34.36
C ALA A 190 -36.15 31.69 -33.54
N ASP A 191 -36.16 30.43 -33.09
CA ASP A 191 -37.16 29.91 -32.16
C ASP A 191 -36.90 30.35 -30.71
N GLY A 192 -37.88 30.14 -29.84
CA GLY A 192 -37.59 30.13 -28.41
C GLY A 192 -36.77 28.91 -28.00
N PHE A 193 -37.23 27.72 -28.39
CA PHE A 193 -36.52 26.47 -28.15
C PHE A 193 -36.55 25.60 -29.40
N ALA A 194 -35.50 24.84 -29.64
CA ALA A 194 -35.51 23.83 -30.69
C ALA A 194 -34.96 22.50 -30.19
N ALA A 195 -35.56 21.40 -30.63
CA ALA A 195 -35.07 20.04 -30.40
C ALA A 195 -35.04 19.30 -31.75
N LYS A 196 -34.26 19.86 -32.68
CA LYS A 196 -34.34 19.57 -34.12
C LYS A 196 -33.09 18.91 -34.70
N LEU A 197 -33.20 18.41 -35.93
CA LEU A 197 -32.18 17.81 -36.79
C LEU A 197 -31.52 16.54 -36.22
N THR A 198 -30.72 16.70 -35.17
CA THR A 198 -29.86 15.66 -34.60
C THR A 198 -29.99 15.64 -33.08
N CYS A 199 -31.24 15.48 -32.65
CA CYS A 199 -31.65 15.32 -31.26
C CYS A 199 -31.82 13.83 -30.91
N GLY A 200 -31.19 13.38 -29.83
CA GLY A 200 -31.31 12.01 -29.33
C GLY A 200 -32.58 11.77 -28.51
N GLN A 201 -32.62 10.64 -27.79
CA GLN A 201 -33.83 10.18 -27.08
C GLN A 201 -33.93 10.68 -25.64
N GLY A 202 -35.13 10.63 -25.07
CA GLY A 202 -35.35 10.86 -23.64
C GLY A 202 -35.26 12.32 -23.19
N ASN A 203 -35.26 13.28 -24.12
CA ASN A 203 -35.23 14.71 -23.80
C ASN A 203 -36.63 15.20 -23.40
N ILE A 204 -36.69 16.03 -22.35
CA ILE A 204 -37.93 16.49 -21.72
C ILE A 204 -37.91 18.01 -21.60
N PHE A 205 -38.99 18.66 -22.01
CA PHE A 205 -39.30 20.05 -21.66
C PHE A 205 -40.45 20.05 -20.66
N ARG A 206 -40.25 20.64 -19.47
CA ARG A 206 -41.27 20.69 -18.42
C ARG A 206 -41.39 22.08 -17.82
N GLY A 207 -42.61 22.62 -17.78
CA GLY A 207 -42.87 23.93 -17.18
C GLY A 207 -42.22 25.11 -17.91
N CYS A 208 -41.80 24.92 -19.17
CA CYS A 208 -41.09 25.95 -19.92
C CYS A 208 -42.05 26.95 -20.57
N ILE A 209 -41.60 28.18 -20.76
CA ILE A 209 -42.36 29.28 -21.37
C ILE A 209 -41.61 29.75 -22.61
N SER A 210 -42.28 29.81 -23.76
CA SER A 210 -41.70 30.29 -25.00
C SER A 210 -42.60 31.33 -25.64
N HIS A 211 -42.12 32.56 -25.78
CA HIS A 211 -42.99 33.64 -26.26
C HIS A 211 -42.28 34.72 -27.06
N ASN A 212 -42.99 35.37 -27.97
CA ASN A 212 -42.48 36.53 -28.70
C ASN A 212 -41.14 36.28 -29.45
N ASN A 213 -40.83 35.04 -29.81
CA ASN A 213 -39.70 34.72 -30.70
C ASN A 213 -40.11 35.01 -32.16
N ILE A 214 -39.15 35.20 -33.07
CA ILE A 214 -39.49 35.64 -34.44
C ILE A 214 -40.04 34.53 -35.33
N ASP A 215 -39.58 33.29 -35.13
CA ASP A 215 -40.15 32.08 -35.72
C ASP A 215 -41.08 31.39 -34.70
N ASP A 216 -40.79 30.17 -34.24
CA ASP A 216 -41.69 29.42 -33.38
C ASP A 216 -41.41 29.57 -31.87
N GLY A 217 -42.39 29.15 -31.07
CA GLY A 217 -42.17 28.83 -29.66
C GLY A 217 -41.30 27.59 -29.48
N TRP A 218 -41.57 26.53 -30.26
CA TRP A 218 -40.81 25.28 -30.29
C TRP A 218 -40.70 24.73 -31.71
N ASP A 219 -39.48 24.42 -32.17
CA ASP A 219 -39.23 23.70 -33.43
C ASP A 219 -38.57 22.32 -33.21
N LEU A 220 -39.17 21.27 -33.76
CA LEU A 220 -38.71 19.88 -33.73
C LEU A 220 -38.33 19.36 -35.12
N TYR A 221 -38.00 20.25 -36.07
CA TYR A 221 -37.73 19.93 -37.47
C TYR A 221 -36.85 18.68 -37.68
N THR A 222 -37.41 17.70 -38.36
CA THR A 222 -36.71 16.51 -38.87
C THR A 222 -36.31 16.72 -40.31
N LYS A 223 -35.07 16.33 -40.66
CA LYS A 223 -34.51 16.47 -42.01
C LYS A 223 -34.21 15.10 -42.62
N THR A 224 -34.50 14.90 -43.91
CA THR A 224 -34.27 13.65 -44.65
C THR A 224 -32.81 13.18 -44.56
N ASP A 225 -31.85 14.11 -44.62
CA ASP A 225 -30.41 13.82 -44.53
C ASP A 225 -30.01 13.17 -43.18
N THR A 226 -30.75 13.45 -42.11
CA THR A 226 -30.46 12.96 -40.75
C THR A 226 -31.46 11.91 -40.28
N GLY A 227 -32.67 11.87 -40.86
CA GLY A 227 -33.76 10.98 -40.46
C GLY A 227 -34.48 11.45 -39.18
N PRO A 228 -35.14 10.55 -38.45
CA PRO A 228 -35.92 10.88 -37.27
C PRO A 228 -35.03 11.29 -36.09
N ILE A 229 -35.50 12.30 -35.35
CA ILE A 229 -35.00 12.62 -34.01
C ILE A 229 -35.60 11.68 -32.95
N GLY A 230 -35.07 11.73 -31.73
CA GLY A 230 -35.68 11.05 -30.60
C GLY A 230 -37.01 11.68 -30.16
N ILE A 231 -37.82 10.87 -29.48
CA ILE A 231 -39.07 11.31 -28.87
C ILE A 231 -38.79 12.42 -27.85
N ILE A 232 -39.58 13.49 -27.95
CA ILE A 232 -39.61 14.61 -27.01
C ILE A 232 -40.88 14.52 -26.19
N LEU A 233 -40.76 14.72 -24.88
CA LEU A 233 -41.88 14.85 -23.95
C LEU A 233 -42.03 16.31 -23.53
N PHE A 234 -43.22 16.87 -23.73
CA PHE A 234 -43.64 18.18 -23.21
C PHE A 234 -44.65 18.00 -22.07
N GLU A 235 -44.41 18.68 -20.95
CA GLU A 235 -45.30 18.67 -19.78
C GLU A 235 -45.48 20.08 -19.21
N ASN A 236 -46.71 20.60 -19.22
CA ASN A 236 -47.05 21.92 -18.66
C ASN A 236 -46.28 23.11 -19.27
N CYS A 237 -45.92 23.03 -20.57
CA CYS A 237 -45.25 24.13 -21.28
C CYS A 237 -46.25 25.13 -21.87
N VAL A 238 -45.84 26.39 -22.03
CA VAL A 238 -46.68 27.48 -22.55
C VAL A 238 -46.00 28.15 -23.74
N ALA A 239 -46.66 28.19 -24.90
CA ALA A 239 -46.21 28.89 -26.10
C ALA A 239 -47.14 30.06 -26.44
N TYR A 240 -46.66 31.31 -26.47
CA TYR A 240 -47.54 32.43 -26.80
C TYR A 240 -46.93 33.59 -27.58
N ASN A 241 -47.74 34.27 -28.40
CA ASN A 241 -47.33 35.44 -29.18
C ASN A 241 -46.05 35.24 -30.04
N ASN A 242 -45.65 34.01 -30.34
CA ASN A 242 -44.51 33.75 -31.24
C ASN A 242 -44.85 34.22 -32.66
N GLY A 243 -43.84 34.66 -33.39
CA GLY A 243 -43.98 35.45 -34.61
C GLY A 243 -44.15 36.96 -34.41
N THR A 244 -43.97 37.50 -33.20
CA THR A 244 -44.02 38.96 -32.93
C THR A 244 -43.16 39.35 -31.72
N LEU A 245 -42.18 40.24 -31.90
CA LEU A 245 -41.28 40.68 -30.81
C LEU A 245 -41.97 41.64 -29.83
N THR A 246 -41.60 41.60 -28.53
CA THR A 246 -42.16 42.47 -27.48
C THR A 246 -41.83 43.95 -27.68
N THR A 247 -40.65 44.25 -28.25
CA THR A 247 -40.07 45.61 -28.25
C THR A 247 -40.52 46.49 -29.40
N SER A 248 -41.07 45.92 -30.48
CA SER A 248 -41.37 46.63 -31.72
C SER A 248 -42.68 46.23 -32.41
N GLY A 249 -43.35 45.16 -31.95
CA GLY A 249 -44.48 44.58 -32.68
C GLY A 249 -44.11 44.03 -34.07
N THR A 250 -42.81 43.85 -34.36
CA THR A 250 -42.35 43.33 -35.64
C THR A 250 -42.73 41.86 -35.77
N SER A 251 -43.60 41.55 -36.74
CA SER A 251 -43.83 40.20 -37.24
C SER A 251 -42.85 39.91 -38.38
N GLY A 252 -42.05 38.85 -38.24
CA GLY A 252 -41.10 38.38 -39.25
C GLY A 252 -41.73 37.59 -40.40
N SER A 253 -40.90 36.85 -41.13
CA SER A 253 -41.29 35.95 -42.22
C SER A 253 -41.34 34.48 -41.82
N GLY A 254 -40.94 34.13 -40.59
CA GLY A 254 -41.02 32.75 -40.06
C GLY A 254 -42.44 32.17 -40.03
N ASP A 255 -42.55 30.93 -39.58
CA ASP A 255 -43.79 30.14 -39.52
C ASP A 255 -44.66 30.46 -38.30
N LYS A 256 -44.12 30.98 -37.19
CA LYS A 256 -44.89 31.62 -36.09
C LYS A 256 -45.81 30.69 -35.30
N ASN A 257 -45.44 29.43 -35.15
CA ASN A 257 -46.22 28.44 -34.40
C ASN A 257 -45.93 28.53 -32.90
N GLY A 258 -46.88 28.04 -32.08
CA GLY A 258 -46.60 27.74 -30.68
C GLY A 258 -45.68 26.51 -30.54
N PHE A 259 -46.08 25.39 -31.17
CA PHE A 259 -45.33 24.13 -31.18
C PHE A 259 -45.33 23.50 -32.59
N LYS A 260 -44.16 23.49 -33.25
CA LYS A 260 -43.88 22.86 -34.56
C LYS A 260 -43.26 21.48 -34.35
N LEU A 261 -44.10 20.43 -34.42
CA LEU A 261 -43.79 19.08 -33.89
C LEU A 261 -43.15 18.10 -34.91
N GLY A 262 -42.36 18.60 -35.88
CA GLY A 262 -41.55 17.76 -36.78
C GLY A 262 -41.21 18.42 -38.11
N GLY A 263 -40.98 17.62 -39.16
CA GLY A 263 -40.61 18.08 -40.50
C GLY A 263 -40.55 16.98 -41.57
N GLU A 264 -40.56 17.39 -42.85
CA GLU A 264 -40.22 16.57 -44.04
C GLU A 264 -40.92 15.20 -44.22
N GLY A 265 -42.09 14.95 -43.61
CA GLY A 265 -42.78 13.66 -43.77
C GLY A 265 -42.27 12.56 -42.84
N ILE A 266 -41.35 12.88 -41.92
CA ILE A 266 -40.65 11.91 -41.10
C ILE A 266 -41.49 11.61 -39.84
N ALA A 267 -41.75 10.33 -39.60
CA ALA A 267 -42.57 9.89 -38.47
C ALA A 267 -41.78 9.87 -37.15
N VAL A 268 -42.18 10.71 -36.19
CA VAL A 268 -41.67 10.71 -34.81
C VAL A 268 -42.82 10.86 -33.80
N ASN A 269 -42.91 9.94 -32.85
CA ASN A 269 -44.03 9.85 -31.91
C ASN A 269 -43.80 10.71 -30.66
N HIS A 270 -43.78 12.04 -30.82
CA HIS A 270 -43.67 12.98 -29.70
C HIS A 270 -44.85 12.86 -28.71
N ILE A 271 -44.67 13.37 -27.49
CA ILE A 271 -45.68 13.31 -26.42
C ILE A 271 -45.88 14.72 -25.86
N VAL A 272 -47.12 15.22 -25.87
CA VAL A 272 -47.47 16.59 -25.45
C VAL A 272 -48.61 16.56 -24.44
N ARG A 273 -48.34 17.01 -23.21
CA ARG A 273 -49.26 16.91 -22.07
C ARG A 273 -49.44 18.24 -21.35
N ARG A 274 -50.69 18.64 -21.11
CA ARG A 274 -51.03 19.87 -20.35
C ARG A 274 -50.34 21.14 -20.86
N CYS A 275 -49.99 21.19 -22.14
CA CYS A 275 -49.39 22.36 -22.75
C CYS A 275 -50.46 23.36 -23.20
N ILE A 276 -50.10 24.64 -23.22
CA ILE A 276 -50.98 25.75 -23.61
C ILE A 276 -50.36 26.51 -24.77
N ALA A 277 -51.10 26.74 -25.85
CA ALA A 277 -50.66 27.56 -26.99
C ALA A 277 -51.66 28.69 -27.27
N TYR A 278 -51.25 29.96 -27.22
CA TYR A 278 -52.17 31.07 -27.50
C TYR A 278 -51.54 32.31 -28.15
N GLY A 279 -52.31 33.03 -28.97
CA GLY A 279 -51.87 34.30 -29.56
C GLY A 279 -50.71 34.17 -30.58
N ASN A 280 -50.29 32.97 -30.95
CA ASN A 280 -49.17 32.78 -31.88
C ASN A 280 -49.59 33.21 -33.31
N GLY A 281 -48.62 33.73 -34.05
CA GLY A 281 -48.81 34.37 -35.36
C GLY A 281 -49.24 33.43 -36.49
N GLN A 282 -49.22 32.11 -36.27
CA GLN A 282 -49.85 31.11 -37.12
C GLN A 282 -50.63 30.08 -36.29
N HIS A 283 -50.06 28.88 -36.05
CA HIS A 283 -50.77 27.80 -35.37
C HIS A 283 -50.44 27.71 -33.88
N GLY A 284 -51.37 27.16 -33.09
CA GLY A 284 -51.07 26.78 -31.70
C GLY A 284 -50.15 25.55 -31.65
N PHE A 285 -50.64 24.42 -32.15
CA PHE A 285 -49.90 23.18 -32.32
C PHE A 285 -49.96 22.75 -33.79
N THR A 286 -48.84 22.39 -34.41
CA THR A 286 -48.76 21.93 -35.81
C THR A 286 -47.92 20.66 -35.88
N ASP A 287 -48.35 19.66 -36.67
CA ASP A 287 -47.55 18.44 -36.88
C ASP A 287 -46.29 18.70 -37.71
N ASN A 288 -46.27 19.82 -38.43
CA ASN A 288 -45.33 20.18 -39.47
C ASN A 288 -44.97 19.01 -40.42
N ASN A 289 -45.98 18.28 -40.88
CA ASN A 289 -45.84 17.10 -41.75
C ASN A 289 -45.11 15.91 -41.09
N ASN A 290 -45.10 15.81 -39.75
CA ASN A 290 -44.69 14.58 -39.05
C ASN A 290 -45.76 13.49 -39.23
N LEU A 291 -45.45 12.41 -39.95
CA LEU A 291 -46.42 11.33 -40.22
C LEU A 291 -46.58 10.32 -39.06
N GLY A 292 -45.97 10.60 -37.91
CA GLY A 292 -45.96 9.72 -36.76
C GLY A 292 -47.28 9.67 -35.98
N SER A 293 -47.22 8.99 -34.84
CA SER A 293 -48.31 8.85 -33.88
C SER A 293 -48.01 9.71 -32.64
N ILE A 294 -48.03 11.03 -32.81
CA ILE A 294 -47.85 11.99 -31.71
C ILE A 294 -48.99 11.81 -30.69
N GLU A 295 -48.66 11.66 -29.41
CA GLU A 295 -49.62 11.61 -28.30
C GLU A 295 -49.92 13.05 -27.81
N MET A 296 -51.12 13.54 -28.08
CA MET A 296 -51.61 14.83 -27.61
C MET A 296 -52.66 14.58 -26.52
N SER A 297 -52.32 14.81 -25.25
CA SER A 297 -53.22 14.58 -24.12
C SER A 297 -53.44 15.86 -23.29
N ASN A 298 -54.69 16.28 -23.09
CA ASN A 298 -55.06 17.40 -22.23
C ASN A 298 -54.34 18.73 -22.58
N ASN A 299 -54.23 19.11 -23.85
CA ASN A 299 -53.65 20.42 -24.21
C ASN A 299 -54.74 21.46 -24.46
N THR A 300 -54.46 22.74 -24.19
CA THR A 300 -55.38 23.85 -24.53
C THR A 300 -54.75 24.74 -25.60
N SER A 301 -55.52 25.09 -26.62
CA SER A 301 -55.09 26.02 -27.68
C SER A 301 -56.16 27.10 -27.86
N TYR A 302 -55.75 28.37 -27.89
CA TYR A 302 -56.66 29.52 -27.87
C TYR A 302 -56.17 30.71 -28.67
N ASN A 303 -57.01 31.30 -29.54
CA ASN A 303 -56.74 32.59 -30.19
C ASN A 303 -55.40 32.68 -30.92
N ASN A 304 -55.01 31.60 -31.60
CA ASN A 304 -53.91 31.62 -32.57
C ASN A 304 -54.43 32.12 -33.94
N ALA A 305 -53.55 32.74 -34.74
CA ALA A 305 -53.96 33.48 -35.94
C ALA A 305 -54.54 32.60 -37.07
N GLU A 306 -54.11 31.34 -37.17
CA GLU A 306 -54.70 30.31 -38.05
C GLU A 306 -55.38 29.22 -37.20
N SER A 307 -55.10 27.94 -37.42
CA SER A 307 -55.65 26.81 -36.66
C SER A 307 -55.02 26.69 -35.27
N ASN A 308 -55.83 26.39 -34.26
CA ASN A 308 -55.35 26.06 -32.92
C ASN A 308 -54.59 24.72 -32.89
N PHE A 309 -55.05 23.74 -33.68
CA PHE A 309 -54.41 22.46 -33.96
C PHE A 309 -54.35 22.24 -35.47
N ASN A 310 -53.17 21.97 -36.01
CA ASN A 310 -52.90 21.82 -37.44
C ASN A 310 -52.15 20.52 -37.73
N PHE A 311 -52.87 19.40 -37.60
CA PHE A 311 -52.41 18.05 -37.90
C PHE A 311 -52.96 17.63 -39.27
N ARG A 312 -52.06 17.55 -40.25
CA ARG A 312 -52.29 17.42 -41.68
C ARG A 312 -52.56 15.95 -42.07
N THR A 313 -53.08 15.75 -43.28
CA THR A 313 -53.37 14.42 -43.80
C THR A 313 -52.11 13.56 -43.93
N GLY A 314 -52.15 12.34 -43.39
CA GLY A 314 -51.07 11.34 -43.49
C GLY A 314 -50.55 10.83 -42.15
N GLY A 315 -50.65 11.64 -41.09
CA GLY A 315 -50.25 11.25 -39.74
C GLY A 315 -51.20 10.27 -39.04
N THR A 316 -50.69 9.60 -38.00
CA THR A 316 -51.41 8.58 -37.20
C THR A 316 -51.56 8.97 -35.74
N HIS A 317 -51.61 10.27 -35.48
CA HIS A 317 -51.64 10.93 -34.17
C HIS A 317 -52.76 10.43 -33.25
N GLN A 318 -52.57 10.58 -31.93
CA GLN A 318 -53.48 10.11 -30.89
C GLN A 318 -53.90 11.29 -30.01
N PHE A 319 -55.17 11.67 -30.07
CA PHE A 319 -55.70 12.82 -29.34
C PHE A 319 -56.59 12.37 -28.18
N ARG A 320 -56.36 12.90 -26.98
CA ARG A 320 -57.21 12.75 -25.79
C ARG A 320 -57.42 14.11 -25.13
N ASN A 321 -58.67 14.45 -24.81
CA ASN A 321 -59.04 15.58 -23.95
C ASN A 321 -58.48 16.96 -24.36
N ASN A 322 -58.08 17.17 -25.62
CA ASN A 322 -57.56 18.47 -26.05
C ASN A 322 -58.71 19.47 -26.21
N LEU A 323 -58.44 20.74 -25.90
CA LEU A 323 -59.42 21.82 -25.89
C LEU A 323 -58.96 22.95 -26.83
N SER A 324 -59.63 23.07 -27.96
CA SER A 324 -59.49 24.19 -28.89
C SER A 324 -60.59 25.22 -28.66
N PHE A 325 -60.26 26.52 -28.64
CA PHE A 325 -61.26 27.59 -28.62
C PHE A 325 -60.81 28.83 -29.41
N ASN A 326 -61.74 29.42 -30.19
CA ASN A 326 -61.59 30.71 -30.85
C ASN A 326 -60.28 30.88 -31.64
N SER A 327 -60.16 30.31 -32.84
CA SER A 327 -58.98 30.48 -33.71
C SER A 327 -59.32 31.03 -35.10
N GLY A 328 -58.34 31.63 -35.79
CA GLY A 328 -58.59 32.28 -37.09
C GLY A 328 -58.90 31.31 -38.24
N SER A 329 -58.57 30.02 -38.10
CA SER A 329 -58.93 28.96 -39.04
C SER A 329 -59.42 27.70 -38.32
N SER A 330 -60.24 26.89 -39.00
CA SER A 330 -60.66 25.57 -38.51
C SER A 330 -59.46 24.65 -38.22
N ASP A 331 -59.59 23.80 -37.20
CA ASP A 331 -58.57 22.82 -36.84
C ASP A 331 -58.43 21.69 -37.86
N LYS A 332 -57.20 21.23 -38.04
CA LYS A 332 -56.86 19.99 -38.75
C LYS A 332 -56.41 18.96 -37.70
N LYS A 333 -57.01 17.78 -37.74
CA LYS A 333 -57.01 16.80 -36.64
C LYS A 333 -56.87 15.35 -37.13
N THR A 334 -56.09 15.15 -38.19
CA THR A 334 -55.86 13.81 -38.75
C THR A 334 -55.23 12.90 -37.70
N GLY A 335 -55.82 11.73 -37.47
CA GLY A 335 -55.42 10.79 -36.43
C GLY A 335 -56.63 10.17 -35.73
N THR A 336 -56.40 9.56 -34.57
CA THR A 336 -57.45 8.97 -33.72
C THR A 336 -57.89 9.97 -32.65
N ASP A 337 -59.14 10.41 -32.74
CA ASP A 337 -59.84 11.10 -31.66
C ASP A 337 -60.36 10.05 -30.68
N VAL A 338 -59.65 9.84 -29.57
CA VAL A 338 -59.92 8.72 -28.67
C VAL A 338 -61.19 9.00 -27.88
N SER A 339 -62.19 8.15 -28.06
CA SER A 339 -63.53 8.25 -27.45
C SER A 339 -64.27 9.57 -27.74
N ASN A 340 -63.95 10.26 -28.85
CA ASN A 340 -64.47 11.59 -29.18
C ASN A 340 -64.25 12.63 -28.05
N SER A 341 -63.18 12.47 -27.26
CA SER A 341 -62.92 13.26 -26.04
C SER A 341 -62.37 14.66 -26.32
N ASN A 342 -62.03 14.99 -27.57
CA ASN A 342 -61.39 16.25 -27.91
C ASN A 342 -62.39 17.27 -28.45
N VAL A 343 -62.21 18.54 -28.05
CA VAL A 343 -62.96 19.68 -28.57
C VAL A 343 -62.14 20.38 -29.65
N TRP A 344 -62.73 20.55 -30.82
CA TRP A 344 -62.12 21.11 -32.01
C TRP A 344 -62.86 22.37 -32.46
N TRP A 345 -62.11 23.40 -32.84
CA TRP A 345 -62.66 24.59 -33.46
C TRP A 345 -62.88 24.32 -34.95
N ILE A 346 -64.13 24.16 -35.38
CA ILE A 346 -64.50 23.89 -36.76
C ILE A 346 -65.62 24.85 -37.15
N ASN A 347 -65.42 25.60 -38.25
CA ASN A 347 -66.40 26.53 -38.80
C ASN A 347 -66.92 27.55 -37.77
N ASN A 348 -65.99 28.12 -36.99
CA ASN A 348 -66.22 29.09 -35.91
C ASN A 348 -67.01 28.59 -34.69
N VAL A 349 -67.03 27.28 -34.45
CA VAL A 349 -67.62 26.68 -33.24
C VAL A 349 -66.66 25.64 -32.66
N SER A 350 -66.47 25.63 -31.34
CA SER A 350 -65.74 24.58 -30.63
C SER A 350 -66.66 23.46 -30.19
N THR A 351 -66.52 22.28 -30.78
CA THR A 351 -67.37 21.11 -30.45
C THR A 351 -66.57 19.81 -30.38
N ASN A 352 -67.10 18.80 -29.69
CA ASN A 352 -66.62 17.42 -29.76
C ASN A 352 -67.59 16.53 -30.56
N GLY A 353 -67.18 15.28 -30.82
CA GLY A 353 -68.02 14.28 -31.50
C GLY A 353 -69.16 13.70 -30.62
N GLY A 354 -69.44 14.30 -29.47
CA GLY A 354 -70.54 13.98 -28.57
C GLY A 354 -71.61 15.07 -28.63
N SER A 355 -71.58 15.97 -27.65
CA SER A 355 -72.58 17.05 -27.49
C SER A 355 -72.02 18.35 -26.88
N LEU A 356 -70.73 18.43 -26.56
CA LEU A 356 -70.15 19.61 -25.90
C LEU A 356 -69.98 20.75 -26.89
N VAL A 357 -70.32 21.97 -26.47
CA VAL A 357 -70.18 23.21 -27.25
C VAL A 357 -69.54 24.27 -26.37
N VAL A 358 -68.28 24.60 -26.64
CA VAL A 358 -67.52 25.52 -25.77
C VAL A 358 -67.85 26.97 -26.08
N SER A 359 -68.03 27.72 -24.99
CA SER A 359 -68.35 29.14 -24.98
C SER A 359 -67.33 29.93 -24.15
N SER A 360 -67.47 31.26 -24.12
CA SER A 360 -66.70 32.08 -23.18
C SER A 360 -67.13 31.90 -21.72
N ALA A 361 -68.33 31.38 -21.45
CA ALA A 361 -68.84 31.13 -20.10
C ALA A 361 -68.20 29.90 -19.44
N ASP A 362 -67.56 29.03 -20.23
CA ASP A 362 -66.82 27.87 -19.75
C ASP A 362 -65.49 28.23 -19.07
N PHE A 363 -65.06 29.48 -19.17
CA PHE A 363 -63.78 29.95 -18.63
C PHE A 363 -63.99 31.04 -17.57
N VAL A 364 -63.16 31.02 -16.51
CA VAL A 364 -63.10 32.08 -15.50
C VAL A 364 -62.63 33.40 -16.11
N THR A 365 -61.64 33.34 -17.01
CA THR A 365 -61.26 34.46 -17.87
C THR A 365 -60.52 34.02 -19.12
N LEU A 366 -60.75 34.75 -20.21
CA LEU A 366 -60.06 34.65 -21.50
C LEU A 366 -59.13 35.84 -21.76
N THR A 367 -58.94 36.73 -20.78
CA THR A 367 -57.93 37.79 -20.84
C THR A 367 -56.55 37.17 -20.59
N ALA A 368 -55.69 37.20 -21.61
CA ALA A 368 -54.32 36.72 -21.49
C ALA A 368 -53.54 37.51 -20.41
N PRO A 369 -52.78 36.83 -19.53
CA PRO A 369 -51.99 37.47 -18.49
C PRO A 369 -50.59 37.82 -19.01
N THR A 370 -49.85 38.63 -18.26
CA THR A 370 -48.39 38.47 -18.22
C THR A 370 -48.10 37.13 -17.56
N VAL A 371 -47.57 36.16 -18.31
CA VAL A 371 -47.16 34.89 -17.73
C VAL A 371 -46.00 35.14 -16.78
N THR A 372 -46.07 34.59 -15.58
CA THR A 372 -45.00 34.65 -14.58
C THR A 372 -44.64 33.23 -14.16
N LYS A 373 -43.78 33.05 -13.14
CA LYS A 373 -43.48 31.74 -12.57
C LYS A 373 -44.01 31.64 -11.14
N ASN A 374 -44.53 30.47 -10.79
CA ASN A 374 -44.86 30.10 -9.41
C ASN A 374 -43.58 29.95 -8.58
N ALA A 375 -43.73 29.85 -7.26
CA ALA A 375 -42.59 29.63 -6.35
C ALA A 375 -41.83 28.31 -6.62
N ASP A 376 -42.47 27.34 -7.29
CA ASP A 376 -41.83 26.09 -7.74
C ASP A 376 -41.15 26.20 -9.12
N GLY A 377 -41.29 27.34 -9.80
CA GLY A 377 -40.76 27.64 -11.13
C GLY A 377 -41.73 27.34 -12.29
N SER A 378 -42.87 26.68 -12.03
CA SER A 378 -43.85 26.36 -13.08
C SER A 378 -44.55 27.62 -13.63
N PRO A 379 -45.10 27.59 -14.85
CA PRO A 379 -45.79 28.75 -15.43
C PRO A 379 -47.05 29.13 -14.64
N ASN A 380 -47.16 30.42 -14.34
CA ASN A 380 -48.32 31.01 -13.67
C ASN A 380 -49.10 31.88 -14.67
N LEU A 381 -50.29 31.40 -15.04
CA LEU A 381 -51.24 32.10 -15.89
C LEU A 381 -52.43 32.67 -15.09
N GLY A 382 -52.39 32.61 -13.75
CA GLY A 382 -53.55 32.91 -12.91
C GLY A 382 -54.79 32.13 -13.34
N ASN A 383 -55.93 32.81 -13.44
CA ASN A 383 -57.22 32.23 -13.83
C ASN A 383 -57.42 32.08 -15.36
N PHE A 384 -56.47 32.51 -16.19
CA PHE A 384 -56.59 32.42 -17.65
C PHE A 384 -56.74 30.98 -18.12
N LEU A 385 -57.72 30.73 -18.99
CA LEU A 385 -58.11 29.40 -19.50
C LEU A 385 -58.47 28.38 -18.40
N THR A 386 -58.72 28.82 -17.16
CA THR A 386 -59.24 27.96 -16.09
C THR A 386 -60.74 27.79 -16.29
N LEU A 387 -61.25 26.56 -16.18
CA LEU A 387 -62.68 26.28 -16.35
C LEU A 387 -63.52 26.96 -15.25
N SER A 388 -64.66 27.52 -15.62
CA SER A 388 -65.64 28.05 -14.69
C SER A 388 -66.32 26.91 -13.94
N ALA A 389 -66.72 27.12 -12.69
CA ALA A 389 -67.30 26.07 -11.83
C ALA A 389 -68.63 25.48 -12.35
N SER A 390 -69.23 26.09 -13.37
CA SER A 390 -70.43 25.63 -14.07
C SER A 390 -70.17 25.02 -15.45
N SER A 391 -68.91 24.94 -15.89
CA SER A 391 -68.57 24.40 -17.21
C SER A 391 -68.83 22.91 -17.30
N ASP A 392 -69.40 22.46 -18.42
CA ASP A 392 -69.65 21.05 -18.72
C ASP A 392 -68.39 20.30 -19.21
N LEU A 393 -67.27 21.01 -19.36
CA LEU A 393 -65.95 20.48 -19.69
C LEU A 393 -65.24 19.85 -18.48
N ILE A 394 -65.79 20.07 -17.28
CA ILE A 394 -65.31 19.52 -16.02
C ILE A 394 -65.72 18.04 -15.91
N ASN A 395 -64.76 17.15 -15.60
CA ASN A 395 -64.92 15.70 -15.59
C ASN A 395 -65.40 15.05 -16.91
N ALA A 396 -65.24 15.73 -18.04
CA ALA A 396 -65.75 15.28 -19.34
C ALA A 396 -64.73 14.50 -20.20
N GLY A 397 -63.48 14.41 -19.77
CA GLY A 397 -62.40 13.69 -20.46
C GLY A 397 -62.34 12.19 -20.17
N VAL A 398 -61.36 11.53 -20.79
CA VAL A 398 -61.03 10.11 -20.58
C VAL A 398 -59.63 9.94 -20.01
N SER A 399 -59.37 8.84 -19.29
CA SER A 399 -58.04 8.57 -18.73
C SER A 399 -56.94 8.57 -19.81
N ALA A 400 -55.84 9.26 -19.53
CA ALA A 400 -54.66 9.34 -20.38
C ALA A 400 -53.37 9.13 -19.56
N THR A 401 -52.37 8.50 -20.17
CA THR A 401 -51.08 8.23 -19.52
C THR A 401 -50.43 9.54 -19.06
N GLY A 402 -49.98 9.60 -17.81
CA GLY A 402 -49.32 10.78 -17.25
C GLY A 402 -50.26 11.95 -16.89
N ILE A 403 -51.58 11.78 -17.02
CA ILE A 403 -52.57 12.79 -16.59
C ILE A 403 -53.18 12.39 -15.25
N THR A 404 -52.90 13.18 -14.21
CA THR A 404 -53.66 13.19 -12.95
C THR A 404 -54.87 14.12 -13.06
N PHE A 405 -55.93 13.86 -12.30
CA PHE A 405 -57.19 14.61 -12.35
C PHE A 405 -57.90 14.65 -10.99
N ASN A 406 -58.89 15.53 -10.85
CA ASN A 406 -59.78 15.59 -9.70
C ASN A 406 -61.19 15.06 -10.07
N GLY A 407 -61.96 14.58 -9.09
CA GLY A 407 -63.32 14.08 -9.34
C GLY A 407 -63.36 12.67 -9.96
N THR A 408 -64.23 12.48 -10.94
CA THR A 408 -64.53 11.20 -11.61
C THR A 408 -63.75 10.96 -12.89
N ALA A 409 -63.27 12.00 -13.59
CA ALA A 409 -62.47 11.89 -14.82
C ALA A 409 -61.67 13.19 -15.07
N PRO A 410 -60.65 13.21 -15.96
CA PRO A 410 -59.97 14.44 -16.34
C PRO A 410 -60.92 15.51 -16.87
N ASP A 411 -60.63 16.76 -16.56
CA ASP A 411 -61.21 17.89 -17.28
C ASP A 411 -60.69 17.94 -18.72
N LEU A 412 -61.39 18.66 -19.60
CA LEU A 412 -60.89 18.93 -20.94
C LEU A 412 -59.91 20.11 -20.96
N GLY A 413 -58.82 19.94 -21.70
CA GLY A 413 -57.72 20.91 -21.79
C GLY A 413 -56.65 20.75 -20.71
N ALA A 414 -55.77 21.74 -20.64
CA ALA A 414 -54.57 21.72 -19.80
C ALA A 414 -54.82 22.07 -18.33
N ARG A 415 -55.86 22.86 -18.04
CA ARG A 415 -56.17 23.38 -16.70
C ARG A 415 -57.17 22.46 -16.01
N GLU A 416 -56.73 21.77 -14.97
CA GLU A 416 -57.59 20.98 -14.10
C GLU A 416 -58.33 21.88 -13.10
N SER A 417 -59.65 21.73 -12.99
CA SER A 417 -60.52 22.37 -11.99
C SER A 417 -60.69 21.47 -10.76
N GLY A 418 -61.54 21.90 -9.81
CA GLY A 418 -61.93 21.11 -8.63
C GLY A 418 -60.82 20.82 -7.61
N GLY A 419 -59.57 21.09 -7.96
CA GLY A 419 -58.43 20.97 -7.07
C GLY A 419 -58.54 21.99 -5.94
N THR A 420 -58.74 21.51 -4.71
CA THR A 420 -58.22 22.20 -3.53
C THR A 420 -56.79 22.62 -3.87
N PRO A 421 -56.36 23.89 -3.63
CA PRO A 421 -55.03 24.36 -4.01
C PRO A 421 -54.01 23.34 -3.56
N VAL A 422 -53.39 22.69 -4.54
CA VAL A 422 -52.70 21.42 -4.30
C VAL A 422 -51.66 21.70 -3.24
N THR A 423 -51.80 21.07 -2.07
CA THR A 423 -50.96 21.44 -0.92
C THR A 423 -49.55 20.98 -1.24
N ASN A 424 -48.80 21.88 -1.85
CA ASN A 424 -47.52 21.60 -2.44
C ASN A 424 -46.51 21.53 -1.33
N TYR A 425 -46.01 20.32 -1.11
CA TYR A 425 -45.11 20.04 -0.02
C TYR A 425 -43.66 20.13 -0.49
N THR A 426 -42.83 20.81 0.27
CA THR A 426 -41.39 20.86 0.03
C THR A 426 -40.75 19.55 0.49
N LEU A 427 -39.85 18.99 -0.34
CA LEU A 427 -38.98 17.88 0.05
C LEU A 427 -37.54 18.39 0.15
N THR A 428 -37.15 18.75 1.37
CA THR A 428 -35.78 19.10 1.70
C THR A 428 -34.99 17.80 1.88
N THR A 429 -33.94 17.60 1.08
CA THR A 429 -33.03 16.47 1.22
C THR A 429 -31.67 16.93 1.70
N THR A 430 -31.03 16.18 2.59
CA THR A 430 -29.71 16.54 3.14
C THR A 430 -28.83 15.31 3.30
N ALA A 431 -27.59 15.35 2.83
CA ALA A 431 -26.60 14.32 3.19
C ALA A 431 -26.00 14.64 4.55
N ASN A 432 -25.84 13.63 5.42
CA ASN A 432 -25.27 13.78 6.75
C ASN A 432 -24.17 12.72 6.99
N PRO A 433 -22.88 13.10 7.09
CA PRO A 433 -22.36 14.44 6.84
C PRO A 433 -22.56 14.85 5.37
N THR A 434 -22.54 16.15 5.07
CA THR A 434 -22.72 16.68 3.70
C THR A 434 -21.69 16.13 2.71
N ALA A 435 -20.49 15.79 3.19
CA ALA A 435 -19.43 15.16 2.41
C ALA A 435 -19.68 13.67 2.09
N GLY A 436 -20.67 13.04 2.72
CA GLY A 436 -20.80 11.58 2.76
C GLY A 436 -21.50 10.93 1.57
N GLY A 437 -22.17 11.72 0.72
CA GLY A 437 -22.86 11.21 -0.46
C GLY A 437 -23.84 12.21 -1.06
N SER A 438 -24.50 11.82 -2.14
CA SER A 438 -25.52 12.61 -2.84
C SER A 438 -26.90 11.96 -2.74
N ILE A 439 -27.95 12.78 -2.91
CA ILE A 439 -29.34 12.33 -2.95
C ILE A 439 -29.95 12.78 -4.27
N VAL A 440 -30.41 11.83 -5.08
CA VAL A 440 -31.19 12.10 -6.29
C VAL A 440 -32.67 11.97 -5.97
N ARG A 441 -33.48 12.91 -6.46
CA ARG A 441 -34.95 12.92 -6.35
C ARG A 441 -35.55 12.59 -7.72
N SER A 442 -36.52 11.70 -7.78
CA SER A 442 -37.27 11.40 -9.02
C SER A 442 -38.77 11.29 -8.71
N PRO A 443 -39.63 12.20 -9.23
CA PRO A 443 -39.27 13.40 -9.98
C PRO A 443 -38.43 14.38 -9.15
N ASN A 444 -37.63 15.23 -9.80
CA ASN A 444 -36.91 16.31 -9.13
C ASN A 444 -37.69 17.61 -9.27
N ALA A 445 -38.32 18.06 -8.17
CA ALA A 445 -39.04 19.32 -8.08
C ALA A 445 -38.69 20.08 -6.79
N THR A 446 -39.00 21.37 -6.79
CA THR A 446 -38.90 22.32 -5.68
C THR A 446 -40.05 22.17 -4.68
N SER A 447 -41.24 21.81 -5.18
CA SER A 447 -42.40 21.39 -4.38
C SER A 447 -43.14 20.25 -5.10
N TYR A 448 -43.95 19.50 -4.35
CA TYR A 448 -44.63 18.31 -4.84
C TYR A 448 -46.10 18.33 -4.44
N ALA A 449 -46.98 18.06 -5.40
CA ALA A 449 -48.41 17.88 -5.15
C ALA A 449 -48.66 16.86 -4.02
N ALA A 450 -49.67 17.12 -3.18
CA ALA A 450 -50.13 16.19 -2.16
C ALA A 450 -50.35 14.79 -2.76
N GLY A 451 -49.79 13.75 -2.14
CA GLY A 451 -49.85 12.37 -2.63
C GLY A 451 -48.76 11.99 -3.64
N THR A 452 -47.90 12.91 -4.10
CA THR A 452 -46.83 12.58 -5.05
C THR A 452 -45.83 11.60 -4.44
N ALA A 453 -45.63 10.45 -5.08
CA ALA A 453 -44.57 9.51 -4.73
C ALA A 453 -43.23 9.99 -5.32
N VAL A 454 -42.28 10.35 -4.45
CA VAL A 454 -40.93 10.78 -4.84
C VAL A 454 -39.92 9.70 -4.46
N THR A 455 -39.27 9.12 -5.45
CA THR A 455 -38.16 8.19 -5.23
C THR A 455 -36.91 8.98 -4.86
N LEU A 456 -36.33 8.65 -3.71
CA LEU A 456 -35.04 9.14 -3.26
C LEU A 456 -34.00 8.03 -3.37
N THR A 457 -32.86 8.33 -4.00
CA THR A 457 -31.71 7.43 -4.08
C THR A 457 -30.50 8.10 -3.46
N ALA A 458 -30.00 7.53 -2.36
CA ALA A 458 -28.76 7.92 -1.69
C ALA A 458 -27.58 7.19 -2.34
N THR A 459 -26.62 7.95 -2.85
CA THR A 459 -25.36 7.41 -3.40
C THR A 459 -24.21 7.78 -2.47
N PRO A 460 -23.52 6.82 -1.84
CA PRO A 460 -22.37 7.12 -0.99
C PRO A 460 -21.24 7.78 -1.78
N ALA A 461 -20.57 8.76 -1.18
CA ALA A 461 -19.31 9.29 -1.69
C ALA A 461 -18.18 8.27 -1.49
N SER A 462 -17.08 8.43 -2.23
CA SER A 462 -15.88 7.61 -2.00
C SER A 462 -15.38 7.76 -0.56
N GLY A 463 -15.10 6.65 0.10
CA GLY A 463 -14.75 6.64 1.53
C GLY A 463 -15.94 6.80 2.47
N TYR A 464 -17.18 6.59 2.01
CA TYR A 464 -18.39 6.52 2.84
C TYR A 464 -19.27 5.31 2.47
N THR A 465 -20.07 4.85 3.43
CA THR A 465 -21.21 3.95 3.20
C THR A 465 -22.51 4.66 3.57
N PHE A 466 -23.57 4.41 2.82
CA PHE A 466 -24.92 4.77 3.23
C PHE A 466 -25.34 3.85 4.39
N THR A 467 -25.93 4.41 5.44
CA THR A 467 -26.35 3.64 6.62
C THR A 467 -27.85 3.67 6.83
N SER A 468 -28.47 4.85 6.77
CA SER A 468 -29.92 4.98 6.93
C SER A 468 -30.45 6.31 6.43
N TRP A 469 -31.74 6.37 6.11
CA TRP A 469 -32.48 7.61 5.98
C TRP A 469 -32.96 8.09 7.36
N SER A 470 -33.30 9.38 7.52
CA SER A 470 -33.86 9.93 8.76
C SER A 470 -35.20 9.30 9.19
N ASN A 471 -35.91 8.63 8.29
CA ASN A 471 -37.09 7.83 8.60
C ASN A 471 -36.78 6.39 9.03
N GLY A 472 -35.50 6.04 9.20
CA GLY A 472 -35.03 4.72 9.67
C GLY A 472 -34.83 3.66 8.58
N ALA A 473 -35.21 3.93 7.33
CA ALA A 473 -35.01 2.97 6.24
C ALA A 473 -33.52 2.78 5.89
N THR A 474 -33.09 1.54 5.69
CA THR A 474 -31.68 1.15 5.43
C THR A 474 -31.39 0.78 3.98
N THR A 475 -32.39 0.80 3.10
CA THR A 475 -32.20 0.67 1.65
C THR A 475 -31.74 1.99 1.04
N ALA A 476 -30.73 1.94 0.16
CA ALA A 476 -30.20 3.13 -0.53
C ALA A 476 -31.25 3.84 -1.41
N THR A 477 -32.32 3.14 -1.80
CA THR A 477 -33.50 3.73 -2.46
C THR A 477 -34.71 3.62 -1.54
N ILE A 478 -35.49 4.69 -1.45
CA ILE A 478 -36.82 4.74 -0.79
C ILE A 478 -37.80 5.55 -1.64
N THR A 479 -39.09 5.42 -1.35
CA THR A 479 -40.14 6.29 -1.88
C THR A 479 -40.76 7.10 -0.75
N VAL A 480 -40.89 8.41 -0.94
CA VAL A 480 -41.52 9.35 -0.01
C VAL A 480 -42.81 9.85 -0.64
N THR A 481 -43.95 9.50 -0.07
CA THR A 481 -45.25 10.07 -0.47
C THR A 481 -45.41 11.43 0.18
N MET A 482 -45.48 12.47 -0.65
CA MET A 482 -45.51 13.86 -0.22
C MET A 482 -46.90 14.23 0.29
N ASN A 483 -47.14 13.98 1.58
CA ASN A 483 -48.38 14.32 2.30
C ASN A 483 -48.18 15.40 3.38
N ALA A 484 -46.96 15.88 3.54
CA ALA A 484 -46.54 16.97 4.42
C ALA A 484 -45.20 17.54 3.90
N ASN A 485 -44.79 18.74 4.34
CA ASN A 485 -43.41 19.20 4.14
C ASN A 485 -42.46 18.19 4.81
N ASN A 486 -41.55 17.61 4.02
CA ASN A 486 -40.67 16.54 4.47
C ASN A 486 -39.21 17.02 4.45
N THR A 487 -38.48 16.69 5.52
CA THR A 487 -37.03 16.82 5.56
C THR A 487 -36.43 15.43 5.72
N ILE A 488 -35.80 14.92 4.66
CA ILE A 488 -35.26 13.57 4.60
C ILE A 488 -33.74 13.61 4.49
N THR A 489 -33.08 13.12 5.52
CA THR A 489 -31.61 13.07 5.59
C THR A 489 -31.12 11.70 5.16
N ALA A 490 -30.19 11.62 4.22
CA ALA A 490 -29.41 10.40 4.01
C ALA A 490 -28.21 10.43 4.96
N ASN A 491 -28.18 9.53 5.92
CA ASN A 491 -27.05 9.35 6.81
C ASN A 491 -26.01 8.44 6.13
N PHE A 492 -24.79 8.93 6.08
CA PHE A 492 -23.62 8.22 5.61
C PHE A 492 -22.64 8.11 6.77
N THR A 493 -21.93 6.99 6.86
CA THR A 493 -20.81 6.85 7.80
C THR A 493 -19.52 6.78 7.00
N ALA A 494 -18.49 7.49 7.45
CA ALA A 494 -17.19 7.42 6.81
C ALA A 494 -16.67 5.97 6.88
N THR A 495 -16.32 5.41 5.73
CA THR A 495 -15.61 4.15 5.62
C THR A 495 -14.19 4.38 6.12
N THR A 496 -14.00 4.24 7.43
CA THR A 496 -12.68 4.39 8.05
C THR A 496 -11.80 3.20 7.70
N THR A 497 -11.20 3.23 6.52
CA THR A 497 -10.12 2.30 6.17
C THR A 497 -8.94 2.60 7.08
N SER A 498 -8.75 1.75 8.09
CA SER A 498 -7.62 1.83 9.00
C SER A 498 -6.52 0.86 8.56
N TYR A 499 -5.29 1.33 8.52
CA TYR A 499 -4.11 0.56 8.19
C TYR A 499 -3.26 0.28 9.42
N THR A 500 -2.60 -0.88 9.43
CA THR A 500 -1.61 -1.23 10.46
C THR A 500 -0.22 -0.74 10.06
N LEU A 501 0.54 -0.24 11.04
CA LEU A 501 1.96 0.12 10.89
C LEU A 501 2.82 -0.76 11.79
N THR A 502 3.49 -1.73 11.17
CA THR A 502 4.45 -2.62 11.81
C THR A 502 5.83 -1.98 11.76
N THR A 503 6.51 -1.86 12.90
CA THR A 503 7.85 -1.27 13.00
C THR A 503 8.84 -2.26 13.61
N THR A 504 9.96 -2.50 12.94
CA THR A 504 10.95 -3.51 13.34
C THR A 504 12.35 -2.90 13.44
N ALA A 505 13.09 -3.16 14.52
CA ALA A 505 14.52 -2.84 14.59
C ALA A 505 15.35 -4.00 14.02
N ALA A 506 16.31 -3.72 13.15
CA ALA A 506 17.20 -4.71 12.53
C ALA A 506 18.67 -4.33 12.71
N PRO A 507 19.48 -5.09 13.48
CA PRO A 507 19.07 -6.19 14.35
C PRO A 507 18.19 -5.68 15.51
N ALA A 508 17.39 -6.57 16.13
CA ALA A 508 16.48 -6.19 17.21
C ALA A 508 17.19 -5.60 18.45
N ALA A 509 18.44 -6.02 18.70
CA ALA A 509 19.30 -5.46 19.74
C ALA A 509 19.93 -4.10 19.38
N GLY A 510 19.80 -3.66 18.12
CA GLY A 510 20.50 -2.48 17.60
C GLY A 510 19.87 -1.14 17.98
N GLY A 511 18.61 -1.13 18.44
CA GLY A 511 17.93 0.08 18.85
C GLY A 511 16.42 -0.10 19.00
N SER A 512 15.72 1.02 19.18
CA SER A 512 14.27 1.09 19.34
C SER A 512 13.64 2.06 18.34
N ILE A 513 12.36 1.88 18.04
CA ILE A 513 11.56 2.78 17.19
C ILE A 513 10.43 3.34 18.05
N SER A 514 10.31 4.66 18.11
CA SER A 514 9.12 5.34 18.61
C SER A 514 8.24 5.80 17.46
N ARG A 515 6.92 5.83 17.70
CA ARG A 515 5.88 6.25 16.74
C ARG A 515 5.15 7.46 17.31
N SER A 516 4.90 8.48 16.49
CA SER A 516 4.09 9.63 16.88
C SER A 516 3.15 10.04 15.73
N PRO A 517 1.82 9.94 15.90
CA PRO A 517 1.11 9.35 17.05
C PRO A 517 1.41 7.85 17.20
N ASN A 518 1.22 7.30 18.41
CA ASN A 518 1.36 5.88 18.69
C ASN A 518 -0.02 5.22 18.80
N ALA A 519 -0.45 4.51 17.76
CA ALA A 519 -1.75 3.82 17.71
C ALA A 519 -1.62 2.36 17.23
N ALA A 520 -2.66 1.57 17.48
CA ALA A 520 -2.76 0.18 17.01
C ALA A 520 -3.07 0.09 15.50
N SER A 521 -3.88 1.03 15.00
CA SER A 521 -4.13 1.27 13.58
C SER A 521 -4.30 2.77 13.34
N TYR A 522 -4.18 3.16 12.07
CA TYR A 522 -4.16 4.56 11.64
C TYR A 522 -5.16 4.71 10.50
N THR A 523 -6.00 5.75 10.53
CA THR A 523 -6.90 6.05 9.40
C THR A 523 -6.10 6.41 8.15
N SER A 524 -6.66 6.13 6.97
CA SER A 524 -6.06 6.54 5.69
C SER A 524 -5.58 7.99 5.69
N GLY A 525 -4.39 8.24 5.14
CA GLY A 525 -3.75 9.55 5.10
C GLY A 525 -3.05 10.00 6.39
N THR A 526 -3.12 9.25 7.49
CA THR A 526 -2.42 9.62 8.74
C THR A 526 -0.91 9.61 8.52
N VAL A 527 -0.25 10.74 8.77
CA VAL A 527 1.22 10.83 8.76
C VAL A 527 1.73 10.44 10.15
N VAL A 528 2.54 9.38 10.21
CA VAL A 528 3.20 8.90 11.43
C VAL A 528 4.67 9.24 11.35
N THR A 529 5.16 10.01 12.32
CA THR A 529 6.60 10.22 12.51
C THR A 529 7.20 9.01 13.20
N LEU A 530 8.27 8.49 12.62
CA LEU A 530 9.08 7.41 13.18
C LEU A 530 10.44 7.96 13.60
N THR A 531 10.87 7.65 14.82
CA THR A 531 12.20 8.02 15.32
C THR A 531 12.93 6.76 15.79
N ALA A 532 14.12 6.53 15.22
CA ALA A 532 15.01 5.44 15.59
C ALA A 532 16.01 5.93 16.65
N THR A 533 16.07 5.23 17.78
CA THR A 533 17.06 5.47 18.84
C THR A 533 18.02 4.29 18.89
N PRO A 534 19.29 4.44 18.47
CA PRO A 534 20.28 3.37 18.55
C PRO A 534 20.54 2.93 19.99
N ALA A 535 20.79 1.63 20.16
CA ALA A 535 21.30 1.08 21.41
C ALA A 535 22.81 1.37 21.56
N SER A 536 23.34 1.22 22.78
CA SER A 536 24.78 1.33 23.02
C SER A 536 25.56 0.33 22.15
N GLY A 537 26.61 0.80 21.48
CA GLY A 537 27.37 -0.01 20.52
C GLY A 537 26.74 -0.14 19.14
N TYR A 538 25.73 0.67 18.80
CA TYR A 538 25.14 0.74 17.47
C TYR A 538 24.96 2.19 16.98
N THR A 539 24.95 2.38 15.66
CA THR A 539 24.49 3.61 14.99
C THR A 539 23.27 3.31 14.12
N PHE A 540 22.41 4.31 13.93
CA PHE A 540 21.34 4.23 12.93
C PHE A 540 21.94 4.32 11.54
N ALA A 541 21.51 3.44 10.62
CA ALA A 541 22.00 3.39 9.25
C ALA A 541 20.95 3.90 8.24
N SER A 542 19.75 3.34 8.26
CA SER A 542 18.67 3.70 7.33
C SER A 542 17.31 3.16 7.75
N TRP A 543 16.25 3.73 7.19
CA TRP A 543 14.91 3.15 7.19
C TRP A 543 14.70 2.31 5.92
N SER A 544 13.82 1.31 5.98
CA SER A 544 13.45 0.51 4.79
C SER A 544 12.71 1.30 3.70
N ASN A 545 12.24 2.53 3.99
CA ASN A 545 11.71 3.46 2.98
C ASN A 545 12.80 4.32 2.30
N GLY A 546 14.08 4.04 2.56
CA GLY A 546 15.23 4.74 1.97
C GLY A 546 15.69 6.00 2.72
N ALA A 547 14.96 6.46 3.75
CA ALA A 547 15.39 7.62 4.54
C ALA A 547 16.64 7.31 5.39
N THR A 548 17.63 8.20 5.36
CA THR A 548 18.93 8.05 6.06
C THR A 548 19.02 8.85 7.36
N THR A 549 18.03 9.68 7.67
CA THR A 549 17.91 10.41 8.93
C THR A 549 17.23 9.56 10.01
N ALA A 550 17.71 9.63 11.25
CA ALA A 550 17.14 8.88 12.38
C ALA A 550 15.67 9.24 12.71
N SER A 551 15.12 10.29 12.09
CA SER A 551 13.68 10.57 12.05
C SER A 551 13.19 10.53 10.60
N THR A 552 12.02 9.95 10.37
CA THR A 552 11.32 9.94 9.06
C THR A 552 9.81 10.01 9.27
N THR A 553 9.03 10.12 8.18
CA THR A 553 7.56 10.11 8.20
C THR A 553 7.00 9.05 7.26
N VAL A 554 5.83 8.51 7.61
CA VAL A 554 5.11 7.49 6.83
C VAL A 554 3.66 7.92 6.71
N THR A 555 3.16 8.09 5.49
CA THR A 555 1.73 8.35 5.24
C THR A 555 1.00 7.02 5.10
N MET A 556 0.10 6.73 6.03
CA MET A 556 -0.63 5.47 6.11
C MET A 556 -1.75 5.41 5.07
N ASN A 557 -1.42 4.92 3.86
CA ASN A 557 -2.37 4.69 2.76
C ASN A 557 -2.54 3.19 2.42
N ALA A 558 -1.80 2.32 3.11
CA ALA A 558 -1.87 0.86 3.04
C ALA A 558 -1.32 0.27 4.35
N ASN A 559 -1.58 -1.02 4.62
CA ASN A 559 -0.86 -1.73 5.68
C ASN A 559 0.64 -1.70 5.34
N THR A 560 1.44 -1.16 6.26
CA THR A 560 2.84 -0.80 5.98
C THR A 560 3.75 -1.39 7.04
N THR A 561 4.90 -1.91 6.60
CA THR A 561 5.98 -2.38 7.47
C THR A 561 7.22 -1.53 7.24
N ILE A 562 7.78 -0.96 8.31
CA ILE A 562 9.00 -0.16 8.26
C ILE A 562 10.06 -0.72 9.21
N THR A 563 11.27 -0.93 8.68
CA THR A 563 12.42 -1.38 9.45
C THR A 563 13.38 -0.23 9.70
N ALA A 564 13.82 -0.04 10.94
CA ALA A 564 15.01 0.76 11.26
C ALA A 564 16.23 -0.15 11.26
N ASN A 565 17.14 0.09 10.33
CA ASN A 565 18.39 -0.63 10.21
C ASN A 565 19.45 0.06 11.08
N PHE A 566 20.12 -0.71 11.94
CA PHE A 566 21.20 -0.28 12.82
C PHE A 566 22.48 -1.05 12.48
N THR A 567 23.61 -0.37 12.45
CA THR A 567 24.93 -0.97 12.25
C THR A 567 25.67 -1.02 13.58
N ALA A 568 26.29 -2.16 13.90
CA ALA A 568 27.11 -2.28 15.11
C ALA A 568 28.35 -1.38 14.99
N THR A 569 28.59 -0.55 16.00
CA THR A 569 29.76 0.33 16.10
C THR A 569 30.94 -0.49 16.58
N THR A 570 31.72 -1.05 15.65
CA THR A 570 32.90 -1.84 15.98
C THR A 570 34.07 -0.95 16.38
N THR A 571 34.17 -0.60 17.66
CA THR A 571 35.43 -0.09 18.22
C THR A 571 36.44 -1.23 18.28
N SER A 572 37.57 -1.08 17.59
CA SER A 572 38.67 -2.04 17.61
C SER A 572 39.90 -1.47 18.33
N TYR A 573 40.67 -2.35 18.95
CA TYR A 573 41.86 -2.03 19.73
C TYR A 573 43.05 -2.86 19.29
N THR A 574 44.25 -2.29 19.38
CA THR A 574 45.51 -2.97 19.08
C THR A 574 46.12 -3.61 20.33
N LEU A 575 46.70 -4.81 20.18
CA LEU A 575 47.44 -5.51 21.23
C LEU A 575 48.91 -5.68 20.81
N THR A 576 49.78 -4.90 21.43
CA THR A 576 51.24 -4.96 21.25
C THR A 576 51.83 -5.91 22.29
N THR A 577 52.68 -6.85 21.87
CA THR A 577 53.34 -7.81 22.77
C THR A 577 54.85 -7.75 22.63
N THR A 578 55.58 -7.76 23.75
CA THR A 578 57.06 -7.60 23.77
C THR A 578 57.72 -8.62 24.69
N ALA A 579 58.75 -9.33 24.23
CA ALA A 579 59.60 -10.16 25.10
C ALA A 579 60.77 -9.32 25.67
N SER A 580 61.06 -9.45 26.96
CA SER A 580 62.12 -8.71 27.64
C SER A 580 62.96 -9.63 28.55
N PRO A 581 64.28 -9.80 28.29
CA PRO A 581 64.98 -9.39 27.08
C PRO A 581 64.41 -10.10 25.84
N ALA A 582 64.57 -9.51 24.66
CA ALA A 582 64.03 -10.08 23.41
C ALA A 582 64.59 -11.48 23.07
N ALA A 583 65.81 -11.78 23.52
CA ALA A 583 66.43 -13.10 23.40
C ALA A 583 65.91 -14.13 24.42
N GLY A 584 65.11 -13.72 25.41
CA GLY A 584 64.68 -14.56 26.53
C GLY A 584 63.46 -15.46 26.23
N GLY A 585 62.74 -15.22 25.14
CA GLY A 585 61.59 -16.03 24.75
C GLY A 585 60.71 -15.38 23.68
N SER A 586 59.58 -16.02 23.39
CA SER A 586 58.56 -15.53 22.46
C SER A 586 57.17 -15.46 23.09
N ILE A 587 56.26 -14.71 22.49
CA ILE A 587 54.86 -14.57 22.91
C ILE A 587 53.96 -14.99 21.75
N SER A 588 53.07 -15.95 21.97
CA SER A 588 51.97 -16.24 21.05
C SER A 588 50.66 -15.61 21.54
N ARG A 589 49.76 -15.31 20.59
CA ARG A 589 48.44 -14.69 20.81
C ARG A 589 47.37 -15.63 20.27
N SER A 590 46.29 -15.85 21.02
CA SER A 590 45.13 -16.60 20.56
C SER A 590 43.82 -15.91 20.99
N PRO A 591 42.98 -15.42 20.05
CA PRO A 591 43.21 -15.38 18.60
C PRO A 591 44.40 -14.45 18.23
N ASN A 592 45.03 -14.68 17.08
CA ASN A 592 46.10 -13.83 16.55
C ASN A 592 45.54 -12.89 15.47
N ALA A 593 45.33 -11.62 15.81
CA ALA A 593 44.80 -10.61 14.90
C ALA A 593 45.61 -9.29 14.94
N ALA A 594 45.44 -8.46 13.90
CA ALA A 594 46.04 -7.13 13.82
C ALA A 594 45.33 -6.10 14.71
N SER A 595 44.02 -6.26 14.90
CA SER A 595 43.21 -5.54 15.88
C SER A 595 42.08 -6.45 16.37
N TYR A 596 41.49 -6.10 17.51
CA TYR A 596 40.48 -6.89 18.21
C TYR A 596 39.28 -6.01 18.52
N THR A 597 38.06 -6.49 18.32
CA THR A 597 36.85 -5.73 18.73
C THR A 597 36.78 -5.62 20.25
N SER A 598 36.15 -4.54 20.72
CA SER A 598 35.94 -4.29 22.15
C SER A 598 35.37 -5.53 22.88
N GLY A 599 35.97 -5.90 24.01
CA GLY A 599 35.60 -7.08 24.80
C GLY A 599 36.24 -8.39 24.36
N THR A 600 37.01 -8.43 23.25
CA THR A 600 37.70 -9.67 22.85
C THR A 600 38.73 -10.08 23.91
N VAL A 601 38.62 -11.31 24.42
CA VAL A 601 39.63 -11.89 25.30
C VAL A 601 40.70 -12.57 24.47
N VAL A 602 41.95 -12.12 24.61
CA VAL A 602 43.13 -12.68 23.94
C VAL A 602 43.96 -13.43 24.97
N THR A 603 44.19 -14.71 24.74
CA THR A 603 45.14 -15.52 25.51
C THR A 603 46.54 -15.25 25.01
N LEU A 604 47.44 -14.92 25.93
CA LEU A 604 48.87 -14.76 25.69
C LEU A 604 49.62 -15.92 26.33
N THR A 605 50.54 -16.52 25.58
CA THR A 605 51.42 -17.60 26.07
C THR A 605 52.87 -17.23 25.83
N ALA A 606 53.66 -17.22 26.90
CA ALA A 606 55.09 -16.95 26.88
C ALA A 606 55.86 -18.28 26.81
N THR A 607 56.72 -18.42 25.82
CA THR A 607 57.59 -19.58 25.64
C THR A 607 59.04 -19.13 25.87
N PRO A 608 59.67 -19.49 27.01
CA PRO A 608 61.07 -19.16 27.26
C PRO A 608 62.01 -19.74 26.21
N ALA A 609 63.07 -19.02 25.90
CA ALA A 609 64.20 -19.51 25.14
C ALA A 609 65.09 -20.40 26.02
N SER A 610 65.96 -21.21 25.41
CA SER A 610 66.92 -22.03 26.14
C SER A 610 67.82 -21.17 27.02
N GLY A 611 68.03 -21.58 28.28
CA GLY A 611 68.76 -20.80 29.27
C GLY A 611 67.96 -19.68 29.94
N TYR A 612 66.65 -19.56 29.69
CA TYR A 612 65.76 -18.61 30.36
C TYR A 612 64.53 -19.28 30.97
N THR A 613 63.98 -18.68 32.02
CA THR A 613 62.66 -18.97 32.60
C THR A 613 61.74 -17.77 32.41
N PHE A 614 60.44 -18.04 32.28
CA PHE A 614 59.44 -16.99 32.35
C PHE A 614 59.33 -16.48 33.80
N ALA A 615 59.34 -15.16 33.98
CA ALA A 615 59.26 -14.52 35.29
C ALA A 615 57.86 -13.92 35.55
N SER A 616 57.37 -13.06 34.66
CA SER A 616 56.07 -12.39 34.81
C SER A 616 55.62 -11.67 33.54
N TRP A 617 54.31 -11.41 33.47
CA TRP A 617 53.69 -10.51 32.50
C TRP A 617 53.54 -9.12 33.11
N SER A 618 53.54 -8.06 32.28
CA SER A 618 53.32 -6.68 32.74
C SER A 618 51.91 -6.39 33.27
N ASN A 619 50.94 -7.31 33.10
CA ASN A 619 49.63 -7.27 33.77
C ASN A 619 49.66 -7.90 35.19
N GLY A 620 50.82 -8.33 35.69
CA GLY A 620 51.00 -8.93 37.01
C GLY A 620 50.86 -10.45 37.06
N ALA A 621 50.48 -11.12 35.96
CA ALA A 621 50.36 -12.58 35.95
C ALA A 621 51.76 -13.25 35.97
N THR A 622 51.93 -14.26 36.83
CA THR A 622 53.18 -15.02 37.01
C THR A 622 53.17 -16.39 36.34
N THR A 623 52.04 -16.80 35.77
CA THR A 623 51.91 -18.01 34.94
C THR A 623 52.32 -17.74 33.51
N ALA A 624 52.99 -18.70 32.86
CA ALA A 624 53.41 -18.59 31.45
C ALA A 624 52.25 -18.45 30.44
N SER A 625 50.99 -18.58 30.89
CA SER A 625 49.80 -18.15 30.14
C SER A 625 49.00 -17.14 30.97
N THR A 626 48.43 -16.14 30.29
CA THR A 626 47.51 -15.13 30.84
C THR A 626 46.48 -14.73 29.79
N THR A 627 45.45 -14.00 30.19
CA THR A 627 44.46 -13.40 29.28
C THR A 627 44.47 -11.87 29.37
N VAL A 628 44.03 -11.24 28.28
CA VAL A 628 43.87 -9.78 28.15
C VAL A 628 42.51 -9.50 27.54
N THR A 629 41.66 -8.72 28.18
CA THR A 629 40.39 -8.27 27.58
C THR A 629 40.62 -6.95 26.86
N MET A 630 40.44 -6.94 25.55
CA MET A 630 40.69 -5.79 24.69
C MET A 630 39.57 -4.76 24.83
N ASN A 631 39.71 -3.86 25.80
CA ASN A 631 38.81 -2.72 26.04
C ASN A 631 39.49 -1.36 25.80
N ALA A 632 40.79 -1.36 25.46
CA ALA A 632 41.59 -0.22 25.03
C ALA A 632 42.80 -0.74 24.23
N ASN A 633 43.50 0.14 23.51
CA ASN A 633 44.82 -0.20 22.95
C ASN A 633 45.77 -0.59 24.09
N THR A 634 46.33 -1.78 24.04
CA THR A 634 47.00 -2.42 25.18
C THR A 634 48.39 -2.91 24.78
N THR A 635 49.38 -2.75 25.66
CA THR A 635 50.74 -3.30 25.49
C THR A 635 51.05 -4.24 26.64
N ILE A 636 51.49 -5.47 26.33
CA ILE A 636 51.87 -6.48 27.32
C ILE A 636 53.30 -6.97 27.09
N THR A 637 54.11 -6.93 28.14
CA THR A 637 55.49 -7.45 28.12
C THR A 637 55.57 -8.78 28.87
N ALA A 638 56.22 -9.78 28.28
CA ALA A 638 56.68 -10.98 28.99
C ALA A 638 58.13 -10.78 29.43
N THR A 639 58.39 -10.89 30.73
CA THR A 639 59.73 -10.80 31.32
C THR A 639 60.30 -12.21 31.48
N PHE A 640 61.55 -12.40 31.07
CA PHE A 640 62.29 -13.65 31.17
C PHE A 640 63.59 -13.46 31.94
N SER A 641 63.95 -14.42 32.79
CA SER A 641 65.16 -14.40 33.63
C SER A 641 66.13 -15.51 33.21
N PRO A 642 67.44 -15.27 33.15
CA PRO A 642 68.42 -16.33 32.87
C PRO A 642 68.39 -17.44 33.93
N VAL A 643 68.59 -18.69 33.51
CA VAL A 643 68.70 -19.86 34.38
C VAL A 643 70.16 -20.17 34.66
N THR A 644 70.56 -20.10 35.93
CA THR A 644 71.89 -20.55 36.38
C THR A 644 71.85 -22.00 36.85
N THR A 645 72.17 -22.95 35.99
CA THR A 645 72.37 -24.37 36.35
C THR A 645 73.85 -24.70 36.56
N GLY A 646 74.19 -25.23 37.74
CA GLY A 646 75.52 -25.74 38.05
C GLY A 646 75.75 -27.17 37.58
N ASN A 647 77.00 -27.50 37.30
CA ASN A 647 77.47 -28.87 37.10
C ASN A 647 77.53 -29.58 38.46
N THR A 648 76.85 -30.72 38.63
CA THR A 648 76.85 -31.47 39.91
C THR A 648 77.13 -32.96 39.68
N THR A 649 77.56 -33.62 40.75
CA THR A 649 77.92 -35.05 40.76
C THR A 649 76.90 -35.84 41.57
N LEU A 650 76.38 -36.90 40.98
CA LEU A 650 75.53 -37.91 41.61
C LEU A 650 76.33 -39.21 41.77
N ARG A 651 76.31 -39.82 42.96
CA ARG A 651 76.82 -41.16 43.20
C ARG A 651 75.67 -42.10 43.57
N ILE A 652 75.67 -43.29 42.97
CA ILE A 652 74.69 -44.36 43.19
C ILE A 652 75.45 -45.60 43.65
N ASP A 653 75.21 -45.96 44.90
CA ASP A 653 75.85 -47.05 45.61
C ASP A 653 75.02 -48.36 45.51
N ASP A 654 75.61 -49.49 45.88
CA ASP A 654 74.95 -50.81 45.83
C ASP A 654 73.90 -51.03 46.95
N ASN A 655 73.80 -50.04 47.86
CA ASN A 655 72.93 -50.06 49.04
C ASN A 655 71.45 -49.90 48.67
N THR A 656 70.65 -50.91 49.04
CA THR A 656 69.22 -51.00 48.74
C THR A 656 68.30 -50.10 49.59
N THR A 657 68.84 -49.24 50.48
CA THR A 657 68.01 -48.60 51.53
C THR A 657 67.80 -47.08 51.45
N THR A 658 68.60 -46.28 50.73
CA THR A 658 68.42 -44.80 50.71
C THR A 658 68.64 -44.05 49.39
N THR A 659 69.25 -44.65 48.36
CA THR A 659 69.51 -43.95 47.07
C THR A 659 68.74 -44.59 45.93
N ASN A 660 67.63 -43.97 45.53
CA ASN A 660 66.67 -44.50 44.55
C ASN A 660 67.23 -44.47 43.11
N GLY A 661 68.14 -45.39 42.77
CA GLY A 661 68.80 -45.42 41.45
C GLY A 661 69.60 -46.69 41.11
N TYR A 662 69.92 -47.56 42.08
CA TYR A 662 70.42 -48.91 41.82
C TYR A 662 69.23 -49.85 41.58
N CYS A 663 69.21 -50.54 40.43
CA CYS A 663 68.07 -51.35 39.98
C CYS A 663 68.26 -52.86 40.07
N GLY A 664 69.45 -53.32 40.48
CA GLY A 664 69.78 -54.73 40.63
C GLY A 664 70.98 -55.16 39.77
N ALA A 665 71.39 -56.41 39.96
CA ALA A 665 72.48 -57.03 39.23
C ALA A 665 72.22 -58.51 39.00
N ASP A 666 72.83 -59.09 37.97
CA ASP A 666 72.82 -60.54 37.72
C ASP A 666 73.82 -61.32 38.61
N GLY A 667 74.60 -60.59 39.40
CA GLY A 667 75.64 -61.10 40.30
C GLY A 667 75.16 -61.28 41.75
N SER A 668 76.11 -61.49 42.66
CA SER A 668 75.86 -61.54 44.10
C SER A 668 76.39 -60.30 44.80
N ARG A 669 75.61 -59.74 45.72
CA ARG A 669 76.05 -58.70 46.65
C ARG A 669 76.82 -59.36 47.81
N GLN A 670 78.04 -58.93 48.05
CA GLN A 670 78.99 -59.55 48.98
C GLN A 670 79.68 -58.51 49.87
N SER A 671 80.25 -58.95 50.99
CA SER A 671 81.00 -58.10 51.94
C SER A 671 82.28 -58.77 52.45
N SER A 672 82.79 -59.79 51.74
CA SER A 672 83.98 -60.57 52.16
C SER A 672 85.31 -59.83 52.00
N TYR A 673 85.32 -58.67 51.34
CA TYR A 673 86.48 -57.78 51.22
C TYR A 673 86.15 -56.41 51.81
N THR A 674 87.08 -55.88 52.61
CA THR A 674 86.93 -54.60 53.31
C THR A 674 87.19 -53.41 52.40
N GLY A 675 86.68 -52.23 52.76
CA GLY A 675 86.96 -50.95 52.09
C GLY A 675 85.98 -50.54 50.99
N ALA A 676 85.00 -51.37 50.67
CA ALA A 676 83.83 -51.01 49.88
C ALA A 676 83.04 -49.87 50.55
N ASP A 677 82.47 -48.96 49.76
CA ASP A 677 81.54 -47.93 50.26
C ASP A 677 80.25 -48.64 50.73
N GLY A 678 79.61 -48.15 51.79
CA GLY A 678 78.48 -48.87 52.41
C GLY A 678 78.78 -50.28 52.98
N GLY A 679 80.00 -50.81 52.81
CA GLY A 679 80.46 -52.12 53.30
C GLY A 679 80.16 -53.33 52.40
N PHE A 680 79.67 -53.12 51.16
CA PHE A 680 79.30 -54.20 50.24
C PHE A 680 79.68 -53.87 48.80
N TYR A 681 79.75 -54.89 47.95
CA TYR A 681 80.00 -54.76 46.53
C TYR A 681 79.26 -55.84 45.73
N ILE A 682 79.14 -55.62 44.43
CA ILE A 682 78.57 -56.57 43.47
C ILE A 682 79.68 -57.38 42.79
N ASN A 683 79.62 -58.70 42.94
CA ASN A 683 80.43 -59.66 42.19
C ASN A 683 79.59 -60.28 41.07
N LEU A 684 80.00 -60.10 39.81
CA LEU A 684 79.27 -60.55 38.61
C LEU A 684 79.53 -62.02 38.21
N SER A 685 80.02 -62.85 39.14
CA SER A 685 80.08 -64.31 39.04
C SER A 685 80.90 -64.85 37.86
N ASN A 686 81.93 -64.09 37.43
CA ASN A 686 82.92 -64.47 36.41
C ASN A 686 82.33 -65.00 35.08
N SER A 687 81.16 -64.48 34.69
CA SER A 687 80.38 -64.95 33.54
C SER A 687 80.09 -63.80 32.57
N ALA A 688 79.95 -64.11 31.27
CA ALA A 688 79.65 -63.13 30.22
C ALA A 688 78.17 -62.70 30.27
N ALA A 689 77.88 -61.51 29.72
CA ALA A 689 76.55 -60.90 29.66
C ALA A 689 75.86 -60.70 31.03
N LYS A 690 76.64 -60.69 32.12
CA LYS A 690 76.17 -60.34 33.47
C LYS A 690 76.37 -58.86 33.71
N GLY A 691 75.44 -58.21 34.38
CA GLY A 691 75.52 -56.77 34.55
C GLY A 691 74.86 -56.22 35.80
N ILE A 692 74.99 -54.90 35.93
CA ILE A 692 74.43 -54.06 36.99
C ILE A 692 73.65 -52.94 36.32
N ASP A 693 72.39 -52.79 36.69
CA ASP A 693 71.47 -51.81 36.12
C ASP A 693 71.26 -50.62 37.08
N TYR A 694 71.34 -49.41 36.52
CA TYR A 694 71.17 -48.13 37.22
C TYR A 694 70.14 -47.25 36.49
N SER A 695 69.50 -46.35 37.22
CA SER A 695 68.44 -45.46 36.73
C SER A 695 68.65 -44.03 37.20
N ILE A 696 68.79 -43.10 36.26
CA ILE A 696 69.21 -41.71 36.50
C ILE A 696 68.31 -40.75 35.73
N ASN A 697 67.74 -39.77 36.40
CA ASN A 697 66.98 -38.69 35.79
C ASN A 697 67.85 -37.45 35.62
N VAL A 698 67.85 -36.88 34.41
CA VAL A 698 68.56 -35.63 34.11
C VAL A 698 67.62 -34.57 33.52
N PRO A 699 67.77 -33.28 33.89
CA PRO A 699 66.87 -32.21 33.47
C PRO A 699 67.02 -31.80 32.00
N SER A 700 68.12 -32.19 31.34
CA SER A 700 68.35 -31.91 29.92
C SER A 700 69.19 -33.00 29.26
N ALA A 701 68.93 -33.25 27.97
CA ALA A 701 69.83 -34.07 27.16
C ALA A 701 71.22 -33.41 27.07
N GLY A 702 72.28 -34.21 27.03
CA GLY A 702 73.65 -33.71 26.97
C GLY A 702 74.71 -34.76 27.29
N THR A 703 75.97 -34.36 27.29
CA THR A 703 77.11 -35.21 27.65
C THR A 703 77.33 -35.19 29.16
N TYR A 704 77.41 -36.37 29.77
CA TYR A 704 77.70 -36.57 31.19
C TYR A 704 78.94 -37.46 31.32
N THR A 705 79.74 -37.24 32.36
CA THR A 705 80.90 -38.07 32.68
C THR A 705 80.53 -39.13 33.69
N ILE A 706 80.92 -40.38 33.47
CA ILE A 706 80.66 -41.53 34.34
C ILE A 706 81.96 -42.17 34.82
N LYS A 707 81.91 -42.75 36.02
CA LYS A 707 83.02 -43.44 36.69
C LYS A 707 82.47 -44.54 37.58
N PHE A 708 83.14 -45.70 37.61
CA PHE A 708 82.80 -46.77 38.56
C PHE A 708 83.92 -46.92 39.59
N ARG A 709 83.57 -47.14 40.86
CA ARG A 709 84.51 -47.62 41.89
C ARG A 709 84.49 -49.14 41.91
N TYR A 710 85.67 -49.74 42.04
CA TYR A 710 85.84 -51.19 41.90
C TYR A 710 87.11 -51.70 42.59
N ALA A 711 87.18 -53.01 42.83
CA ALA A 711 88.41 -53.73 43.17
C ALA A 711 88.62 -54.87 42.17
N ASN A 712 89.86 -55.06 41.70
CA ASN A 712 90.22 -56.10 40.75
C ASN A 712 91.52 -56.79 41.19
N GLY A 713 91.41 -57.74 42.11
CA GLY A 713 92.54 -58.55 42.59
C GLY A 713 92.89 -59.75 41.69
N SER A 714 92.32 -59.83 40.49
CA SER A 714 92.50 -60.97 39.57
C SER A 714 93.94 -61.14 39.09
N SER A 715 94.24 -62.25 38.42
CA SER A 715 95.54 -62.47 37.77
C SER A 715 95.76 -61.57 36.53
N SER A 716 94.70 -61.07 35.90
CA SER A 716 94.77 -60.21 34.70
C SER A 716 95.28 -58.80 35.01
N SER A 717 95.97 -58.15 34.07
CA SER A 717 96.38 -56.74 34.20
C SER A 717 95.21 -55.75 34.13
N ALA A 718 94.09 -56.14 33.51
CA ALA A 718 92.81 -55.45 33.56
C ALA A 718 91.66 -56.41 33.21
N SER A 719 90.45 -56.12 33.66
CA SER A 719 89.21 -56.70 33.12
C SER A 719 88.43 -55.63 32.34
N VAL A 720 87.50 -56.03 31.47
CA VAL A 720 86.70 -55.10 30.65
C VAL A 720 85.21 -55.44 30.68
N ALA A 721 84.38 -54.41 30.60
CA ALA A 721 82.93 -54.51 30.46
C ALA A 721 82.44 -53.43 29.49
N LYS A 722 81.29 -53.64 28.84
CA LYS A 722 80.63 -52.61 28.04
C LYS A 722 79.65 -51.81 28.90
N VAL A 723 79.35 -50.58 28.50
CA VAL A 723 78.25 -49.79 29.07
C VAL A 723 77.14 -49.68 28.03
N VAL A 724 75.95 -50.14 28.40
CA VAL A 724 74.72 -50.05 27.61
C VAL A 724 73.86 -48.93 28.20
N LEU A 725 73.43 -47.99 27.38
CA LEU A 725 72.57 -46.86 27.74
C LEU A 725 71.25 -46.99 26.99
N ASN A 726 70.13 -47.02 27.70
CA ASN A 726 68.77 -47.06 27.14
C ASN A 726 68.58 -48.20 26.09
N GLY A 727 69.28 -49.32 26.25
CA GLY A 727 69.25 -50.48 25.35
C GLY A 727 70.28 -50.47 24.20
N ALA A 728 71.05 -49.39 24.02
CA ALA A 728 72.11 -49.30 23.02
C ALA A 728 73.51 -49.30 23.66
N THR A 729 74.50 -49.95 23.04
CA THR A 729 75.90 -49.91 23.53
C THR A 729 76.46 -48.49 23.40
N ALA A 730 76.72 -47.83 24.52
CA ALA A 730 77.33 -46.48 24.56
C ALA A 730 78.86 -46.56 24.63
N ILE A 731 79.41 -47.53 25.36
CA ILE A 731 80.86 -47.78 25.46
C ILE A 731 81.08 -49.27 25.22
N ALA A 732 81.78 -49.64 24.15
CA ALA A 732 81.98 -51.04 23.78
C ALA A 732 83.01 -51.77 24.68
N SER A 733 83.95 -51.04 25.28
CA SER A 733 84.95 -51.58 26.21
C SER A 733 85.40 -50.48 27.19
N LEU A 734 85.03 -50.64 28.46
CA LEU A 734 85.46 -49.84 29.60
C LEU A 734 86.43 -50.69 30.45
N GLY A 735 87.59 -50.13 30.74
CA GLY A 735 88.67 -50.83 31.44
C GLY A 735 88.60 -50.72 32.96
N PHE A 736 88.84 -51.85 33.63
CA PHE A 736 88.99 -52.02 35.07
C PHE A 736 90.40 -52.58 35.38
N PRO A 737 91.45 -51.73 35.37
CA PRO A 737 92.83 -52.13 35.69
C PRO A 737 92.98 -52.93 36.98
N LYS A 738 93.99 -53.79 37.06
CA LYS A 738 94.29 -54.56 38.27
C LYS A 738 94.56 -53.64 39.47
N THR A 739 93.95 -53.96 40.62
CA THR A 739 94.27 -53.36 41.91
C THR A 739 95.21 -54.28 42.70
N THR A 740 95.87 -53.75 43.73
CA THR A 740 96.88 -54.48 44.52
C THR A 740 96.35 -55.78 45.13
N ASN A 741 95.09 -55.77 45.57
CA ASN A 741 94.34 -56.93 46.06
C ASN A 741 92.83 -56.61 46.07
N TRP A 742 91.99 -57.60 46.40
CA TRP A 742 90.54 -57.47 46.43
C TRP A 742 89.96 -56.51 47.49
N SER A 743 90.75 -56.07 48.48
CA SER A 743 90.36 -55.02 49.44
C SER A 743 90.95 -53.65 49.07
N THR A 744 91.61 -53.53 47.91
CA THR A 744 92.15 -52.27 47.38
C THR A 744 91.23 -51.75 46.29
N TRP A 745 90.54 -50.65 46.59
CA TRP A 745 89.52 -50.05 45.74
C TRP A 745 90.08 -48.87 44.94
N SER A 746 89.80 -48.85 43.64
CA SER A 746 90.17 -47.79 42.70
C SER A 746 88.94 -47.33 41.92
N THR A 747 89.12 -46.34 41.04
CA THR A 747 88.07 -45.89 40.13
C THR A 747 88.50 -46.06 38.67
N THR A 748 87.53 -46.23 37.76
CA THR A 748 87.81 -46.22 36.32
C THR A 748 88.30 -44.84 35.90
N ALA A 749 88.94 -44.76 34.73
CA ALA A 749 89.07 -43.48 34.04
C ALA A 749 87.68 -42.87 33.79
N ASP A 750 87.62 -41.54 33.68
CA ASP A 750 86.43 -40.81 33.28
C ASP A 750 86.00 -41.22 31.88
N ALA A 751 84.76 -41.67 31.72
CA ALA A 751 84.17 -42.00 30.42
C ALA A 751 82.95 -41.11 30.16
N THR A 752 82.71 -40.70 28.92
CA THR A 752 81.57 -39.83 28.59
C THR A 752 80.42 -40.63 27.97
N VAL A 753 79.19 -40.26 28.31
CA VAL A 753 77.95 -40.79 27.72
C VAL A 753 76.98 -39.64 27.43
N THR A 754 76.21 -39.75 26.35
CA THR A 754 75.19 -38.77 25.99
C THR A 754 73.83 -39.22 26.53
N LEU A 755 73.40 -38.64 27.64
CA LEU A 755 72.09 -38.92 28.23
C LEU A 755 71.00 -38.11 27.53
N VAL A 756 69.78 -38.66 27.44
CA VAL A 756 68.58 -37.91 27.01
C VAL A 756 67.92 -37.22 28.20
N SER A 757 67.11 -36.20 27.94
CA SER A 757 66.33 -35.54 29.01
C SER A 757 65.34 -36.53 29.63
N GLY A 758 65.21 -36.52 30.96
CA GLY A 758 64.41 -37.47 31.72
C GLY A 758 65.20 -38.68 32.22
N ILE A 759 64.50 -39.80 32.43
CA ILE A 759 65.08 -41.03 32.99
C ILE A 759 65.89 -41.79 31.94
N ASN A 760 67.12 -42.13 32.30
CA ASN A 760 68.06 -42.96 31.55
C ASN A 760 68.35 -44.23 32.34
N ARG A 761 68.51 -45.36 31.63
CA ARG A 761 68.95 -46.65 32.20
C ARG A 761 70.36 -46.97 31.73
N ILE A 762 71.28 -47.13 32.67
CA ILE A 762 72.69 -47.48 32.42
C ILE A 762 72.92 -48.90 32.92
N ARG A 763 73.45 -49.78 32.06
CA ARG A 763 73.84 -51.13 32.43
C ARG A 763 75.34 -51.33 32.17
N LEU A 764 76.09 -51.65 33.21
CA LEU A 764 77.45 -52.17 33.09
C LEU A 764 77.36 -53.67 32.82
N GLU A 765 77.94 -54.19 31.73
CA GLU A 765 77.79 -55.59 31.33
C GLU A 765 79.12 -56.25 30.94
N THR A 766 79.43 -57.40 31.54
CA THR A 766 80.62 -58.20 31.24
C THR A 766 80.56 -58.76 29.81
N THR A 767 81.68 -58.74 29.09
CA THR A 767 81.75 -59.19 27.70
C THR A 767 82.32 -60.60 27.53
N VAL A 768 82.97 -61.14 28.56
CA VAL A 768 83.65 -62.45 28.55
C VAL A 768 83.44 -63.19 29.88
N SER A 769 83.56 -64.53 29.84
CA SER A 769 83.44 -65.40 31.01
C SER A 769 84.80 -65.62 31.67
N SER A 770 85.39 -64.55 32.19
CA SER A 770 86.64 -64.56 32.96
C SER A 770 86.42 -63.91 34.33
N GLU A 771 87.42 -63.99 35.21
CA GLU A 771 87.42 -63.22 36.44
C GLU A 771 87.28 -61.71 36.14
N PHE A 772 86.37 -61.05 36.86
CA PHE A 772 86.00 -59.65 36.65
C PHE A 772 86.09 -58.85 37.96
N ALA A 773 86.18 -57.53 37.85
CA ALA A 773 86.22 -56.62 38.98
C ALA A 773 84.94 -56.71 39.84
N ASN A 774 85.11 -56.60 41.16
CA ASN A 774 84.02 -56.33 42.10
C ASN A 774 83.64 -54.86 41.99
N ILE A 775 82.37 -54.55 41.80
CA ILE A 775 81.87 -53.18 41.56
C ILE A 775 81.19 -52.64 42.81
N ASP A 776 81.54 -51.42 43.18
CA ASP A 776 81.10 -50.73 44.38
C ASP A 776 79.96 -49.77 44.01
N TRP A 777 80.29 -48.60 43.46
CA TRP A 777 79.33 -47.60 43.01
C TRP A 777 79.54 -47.08 41.58
N LEU A 778 78.51 -46.41 41.06
CA LEU A 778 78.54 -45.58 39.85
C LEU A 778 78.44 -44.10 40.24
N GLU A 779 79.32 -43.26 39.70
CA GLU A 779 79.30 -41.81 39.82
C GLU A 779 79.09 -41.16 38.44
N ILE A 780 78.24 -40.14 38.39
CA ILE A 780 77.83 -39.43 37.16
C ILE A 780 77.88 -37.93 37.44
N THR A 781 78.60 -37.18 36.61
CA THR A 781 78.74 -35.72 36.70
C THR A 781 78.20 -35.05 35.44
N GLY A 782 77.39 -34.00 35.62
CA GLY A 782 76.86 -33.18 34.53
C GLY A 782 75.80 -32.19 35.02
N ASN A 783 74.86 -31.81 34.13
CA ASN A 783 73.81 -30.85 34.50
C ASN A 783 72.80 -31.47 35.49
N SER A 784 73.03 -31.28 36.80
CA SER A 784 72.13 -31.68 37.89
C SER A 784 71.53 -33.10 37.80
N PRO A 785 72.35 -34.17 37.62
CA PRO A 785 71.83 -35.54 37.63
C PRO A 785 71.21 -35.92 38.97
N THR A 786 70.11 -36.68 38.92
CA THR A 786 69.37 -37.17 40.10
C THR A 786 69.09 -38.68 39.96
N ALA A 787 69.10 -39.41 41.07
CA ALA A 787 68.78 -40.84 41.05
C ALA A 787 67.27 -41.05 40.74
N ALA A 788 66.92 -42.03 39.91
CA ALA A 788 65.55 -42.27 39.46
C ALA A 788 65.03 -43.69 39.74
N SER A 789 63.71 -43.82 39.92
CA SER A 789 63.06 -45.08 40.29
C SER A 789 63.22 -46.20 39.25
N CYS A 790 63.38 -47.42 39.76
CA CYS A 790 63.69 -48.61 38.96
C CYS A 790 62.47 -49.36 38.39
N SER A 791 61.25 -48.94 38.74
CA SER A 791 59.97 -49.59 38.37
C SER A 791 59.80 -49.82 36.87
N SER A 792 58.99 -50.84 36.54
CA SER A 792 59.09 -51.62 35.31
C SER A 792 58.02 -51.31 34.24
N SER A 793 58.43 -50.73 33.11
CA SER A 793 57.63 -50.77 31.86
C SER A 793 58.44 -50.39 30.60
N ALA A 794 59.45 -51.19 30.22
CA ALA A 794 60.05 -51.17 28.88
C ALA A 794 60.91 -52.43 28.58
N LYS A 795 60.32 -53.62 28.69
CA LYS A 795 60.80 -54.72 27.83
C LYS A 795 60.42 -54.36 26.40
N LEU A 796 61.39 -54.18 25.52
CA LEU A 796 61.16 -53.88 24.10
C LEU A 796 60.37 -55.02 23.45
N ALA A 797 59.15 -54.74 23.01
CA ALA A 797 58.31 -55.65 22.23
C ALA A 797 57.49 -54.87 21.19
N SER A 798 57.44 -55.39 19.97
CA SER A 798 56.92 -54.74 18.77
C SER A 798 55.53 -55.25 18.37
N SER A 799 54.68 -54.40 17.77
CA SER A 799 53.80 -54.78 16.65
C SER A 799 52.94 -53.62 16.12
N ASN A 800 52.73 -53.62 14.80
CA ASN A 800 51.77 -52.75 14.10
C ASN A 800 50.34 -53.30 14.21
N LYS A 801 49.33 -52.42 14.21
CA LYS A 801 48.17 -52.60 13.31
C LYS A 801 47.31 -51.34 13.16
N ALA A 802 46.90 -51.08 11.91
CA ALA A 802 45.89 -50.08 11.56
C ALA A 802 44.46 -50.65 11.71
N ILE A 803 43.47 -49.77 11.76
CA ILE A 803 42.05 -50.12 11.57
C ILE A 803 41.50 -49.20 10.46
N ALA A 804 40.80 -49.79 9.49
CA ALA A 804 40.24 -49.12 8.33
C ALA A 804 38.71 -48.98 8.45
N GLU A 805 38.12 -48.18 7.57
CA GLU A 805 36.67 -47.95 7.42
C GLU A 805 35.85 -49.24 7.20
N THR A 806 34.54 -49.18 7.49
CA THR A 806 33.56 -49.90 6.67
C THR A 806 32.14 -49.29 6.70
N ALA A 807 31.67 -48.93 5.50
CA ALA A 807 30.29 -48.98 4.98
C ALA A 807 29.11 -48.25 5.69
N SER A 808 28.62 -47.21 5.00
CA SER A 808 27.22 -46.76 4.90
C SER A 808 26.38 -47.75 4.04
N VAL A 809 25.06 -47.64 3.83
CA VAL A 809 24.09 -46.53 3.81
C VAL A 809 22.67 -47.09 4.17
N SER A 810 21.67 -46.35 4.68
CA SER A 810 20.77 -45.51 3.84
C SER A 810 19.69 -44.74 4.63
N VAL A 811 19.39 -43.52 4.17
CA VAL A 811 18.00 -43.00 4.07
C VAL A 811 17.67 -42.95 2.58
N SER A 812 16.44 -43.21 2.16
CA SER A 812 16.03 -43.03 0.76
C SER A 812 16.29 -41.59 0.29
N GLU A 813 15.55 -40.60 0.81
CA GLU A 813 15.73 -39.18 0.46
C GLU A 813 15.63 -38.24 1.66
N ALA A 814 16.45 -37.19 1.61
CA ALA A 814 16.39 -36.04 2.49
C ALA A 814 16.63 -34.79 1.66
N VAL A 815 15.68 -33.85 1.64
CA VAL A 815 15.71 -32.65 0.79
C VAL A 815 15.28 -31.42 1.59
N VAL A 816 15.71 -30.23 1.17
CA VAL A 816 15.30 -28.95 1.76
C VAL A 816 14.46 -28.19 0.75
N SER A 817 13.28 -27.73 1.16
CA SER A 817 12.35 -27.01 0.29
C SER A 817 11.61 -25.90 1.05
N PRO A 818 11.61 -24.64 0.56
CA PRO A 818 12.34 -24.16 -0.62
C PRO A 818 13.86 -24.06 -0.37
N ASN A 819 14.65 -24.18 -1.44
CA ASN A 819 16.09 -23.92 -1.44
C ASN A 819 16.46 -23.20 -2.76
N PRO A 820 16.71 -21.88 -2.76
CA PRO A 820 16.94 -21.04 -1.59
C PRO A 820 15.72 -20.84 -0.67
N ALA A 821 15.97 -20.79 0.63
CA ALA A 821 14.99 -20.54 1.68
C ALA A 821 14.85 -19.05 1.96
N GLU A 822 13.61 -18.55 2.04
CA GLU A 822 13.31 -17.12 2.20
C GLU A 822 12.74 -16.75 3.58
N ASN A 823 11.98 -17.65 4.22
CA ASN A 823 11.40 -17.41 5.56
C ASN A 823 11.44 -18.63 6.50
N SER A 824 11.58 -19.85 5.95
CA SER A 824 11.67 -21.08 6.74
C SER A 824 12.55 -22.11 6.03
N ILE A 825 13.32 -22.88 6.81
CA ILE A 825 14.11 -24.02 6.31
C ILE A 825 13.33 -25.27 6.70
N ASN A 826 12.57 -25.82 5.75
CA ASN A 826 11.88 -27.08 5.95
C ASN A 826 12.71 -28.22 5.38
N LEU A 827 13.10 -29.12 6.26
CA LEU A 827 13.75 -30.38 5.95
C LEU A 827 12.68 -31.45 5.77
N ILE A 828 12.69 -32.13 4.62
CA ILE A 828 11.81 -33.25 4.31
C ILE A 828 12.66 -34.52 4.35
N VAL A 829 12.33 -35.48 5.22
CA VAL A 829 13.04 -36.76 5.39
C VAL A 829 12.06 -37.93 5.31
N THR A 830 12.33 -38.89 4.45
CA THR A 830 11.54 -40.14 4.40
C THR A 830 12.28 -41.24 5.17
N ALA A 831 11.76 -41.61 6.34
CA ALA A 831 12.29 -42.71 7.15
C ALA A 831 11.51 -44.01 6.88
N THR A 832 12.19 -45.16 6.95
CA THR A 832 11.59 -46.50 6.75
C THR A 832 11.11 -47.17 8.04
N GLU A 833 11.44 -46.58 9.19
CA GLU A 833 11.04 -46.99 10.53
C GLU A 833 11.09 -45.77 11.46
N THR A 834 10.47 -45.85 12.63
CA THR A 834 10.48 -44.74 13.61
C THR A 834 11.80 -44.71 14.38
N LYS A 835 12.58 -43.63 14.29
CA LYS A 835 13.89 -43.49 14.96
C LYS A 835 14.21 -42.06 15.38
N GLU A 836 15.08 -41.89 16.38
CA GLU A 836 15.61 -40.57 16.78
C GLU A 836 16.75 -40.15 15.85
N ALA A 837 16.73 -38.88 15.41
CA ALA A 837 17.78 -38.25 14.63
C ALA A 837 18.19 -36.90 15.25
N ASN A 838 19.47 -36.58 15.20
CA ASN A 838 20.01 -35.25 15.46
C ASN A 838 20.02 -34.46 14.14
N ILE A 839 19.43 -33.27 14.15
CA ILE A 839 19.33 -32.37 13.01
C ILE A 839 20.12 -31.11 13.35
N THR A 840 21.18 -30.86 12.59
CA THR A 840 22.18 -29.85 12.89
C THR A 840 22.35 -28.92 11.70
N LEU A 841 21.99 -27.65 11.84
CA LEU A 841 22.35 -26.62 10.87
C LEU A 841 23.67 -25.99 11.28
N SER A 842 24.64 -25.95 10.38
CA SER A 842 25.93 -25.30 10.59
C SER A 842 26.28 -24.33 9.45
N SER A 843 27.13 -23.35 9.75
CA SER A 843 27.80 -22.57 8.70
C SER A 843 28.78 -23.45 7.93
N VAL A 844 29.18 -23.01 6.72
CA VAL A 844 30.23 -23.70 5.93
C VAL A 844 31.58 -23.82 6.64
N ASN A 845 31.80 -23.05 7.72
CA ASN A 845 33.01 -23.11 8.56
C ASN A 845 32.85 -24.05 9.77
N GLY A 846 31.76 -24.84 9.84
CA GLY A 846 31.53 -25.84 10.88
C GLY A 846 30.90 -25.32 12.19
N GLN A 847 30.59 -24.02 12.29
CA GLN A 847 29.89 -23.48 13.47
C GLN A 847 28.44 -23.96 13.46
N ILE A 848 28.03 -24.67 14.51
CA ILE A 848 26.64 -25.11 14.70
C ILE A 848 25.77 -23.91 15.11
N LEU A 849 24.64 -23.73 14.41
CA LEU A 849 23.67 -22.66 14.58
C LEU A 849 22.35 -23.17 15.17
N VAL A 850 21.96 -24.40 14.78
CA VAL A 850 20.83 -25.13 15.33
C VAL A 850 21.28 -26.57 15.54
N SER A 851 20.92 -27.18 16.66
CA SER A 851 21.03 -28.62 16.89
C SER A 851 19.80 -29.10 17.64
N LYS A 852 19.08 -30.07 17.06
CA LYS A 852 17.77 -30.52 17.54
C LYS A 852 17.66 -32.03 17.45
N LYS A 853 17.22 -32.67 18.53
CA LYS A 853 16.76 -34.07 18.49
C LYS A 853 15.33 -34.11 17.97
N GLN A 854 15.07 -35.00 17.03
CA GLN A 854 13.77 -35.18 16.41
C GLN A 854 13.49 -36.67 16.24
N ILE A 855 12.32 -37.12 16.68
CA ILE A 855 11.81 -38.44 16.31
C ILE A 855 11.28 -38.32 14.89
N LEU A 856 11.84 -39.12 13.98
CA LEU A 856 11.32 -39.35 12.64
C LEU A 856 10.34 -40.53 12.73
N ALA A 857 9.10 -40.34 12.31
CA ALA A 857 8.14 -41.43 12.15
C ALA A 857 8.42 -42.20 10.85
N ASN A 858 8.02 -43.47 10.79
CA ASN A 858 8.00 -44.22 9.52
C ASN A 858 7.12 -43.48 8.49
N GLY A 859 7.66 -43.22 7.30
CA GLY A 859 7.08 -42.36 6.28
C GLY A 859 7.81 -41.02 6.12
N GLN A 860 7.14 -40.06 5.47
CA GLN A 860 7.68 -38.73 5.20
C GLN A 860 7.47 -37.79 6.40
N ASN A 861 8.54 -37.14 6.83
CA ASN A 861 8.57 -36.18 7.93
C ASN A 861 8.93 -34.79 7.37
N VAL A 862 8.22 -33.74 7.80
CA VAL A 862 8.54 -32.34 7.46
C VAL A 862 8.92 -31.61 8.74
N ILE A 863 10.12 -31.04 8.78
CA ILE A 863 10.75 -30.56 10.01
C ILE A 863 11.25 -29.14 9.77
N ALA A 864 10.66 -28.17 10.47
CA ALA A 864 11.17 -26.80 10.49
C ALA A 864 12.47 -26.75 11.32
N VAL A 865 13.54 -26.24 10.72
CA VAL A 865 14.86 -26.14 11.35
C VAL A 865 15.15 -24.73 11.88
N ASN A 866 14.44 -23.71 11.42
CA ASN A 866 14.66 -22.32 11.83
C ASN A 866 13.95 -21.98 13.15
N GLU A 867 14.66 -22.09 14.27
CA GLU A 867 14.22 -21.58 15.58
C GLU A 867 14.78 -20.18 15.89
N HIS A 868 15.66 -19.64 15.02
CA HIS A 868 16.31 -18.33 15.16
C HIS A 868 16.43 -17.62 13.79
N SER A 869 16.68 -16.31 13.83
CA SER A 869 16.96 -15.48 12.64
C SER A 869 18.31 -15.82 12.02
N ILE A 870 18.33 -16.75 11.06
CA ILE A 870 19.54 -17.13 10.32
C ILE A 870 19.80 -16.08 9.22
N SER A 871 21.02 -15.55 9.15
CA SER A 871 21.42 -14.58 8.13
C SER A 871 21.42 -15.17 6.71
N ALA A 872 21.25 -14.34 5.69
CA ALA A 872 21.49 -14.74 4.30
C ALA A 872 22.89 -15.36 4.13
N GLY A 873 22.99 -16.47 3.41
CA GLY A 873 24.25 -17.20 3.27
C GLY A 873 24.10 -18.68 2.90
N LEU A 874 25.25 -19.36 2.76
CA LEU A 874 25.33 -20.80 2.50
C LEU A 874 25.59 -21.55 3.82
N TYR A 875 24.79 -22.58 4.06
CA TYR A 875 24.82 -23.42 5.25
C TYR A 875 24.84 -24.90 4.90
N ILE A 876 25.22 -25.73 5.86
CA ILE A 876 25.19 -27.19 5.77
C ILE A 876 24.20 -27.70 6.81
N LEU A 877 23.12 -28.32 6.35
CA LEU A 877 22.15 -29.00 7.20
C LEU A 877 22.47 -30.49 7.25
N THR A 878 22.81 -31.01 8.42
CA THR A 878 23.13 -32.43 8.63
C THR A 878 22.02 -33.13 9.41
N VAL A 879 21.64 -34.33 8.96
CA VAL A 879 20.75 -35.25 9.68
C VAL A 879 21.55 -36.49 10.04
N GLN A 880 21.62 -36.82 11.33
CA GLN A 880 22.39 -37.94 11.86
C GLN A 880 21.54 -38.81 12.78
N ALA A 881 21.32 -40.07 12.39
CA ALA A 881 20.71 -41.11 13.22
C ALA A 881 21.71 -42.28 13.40
N ALA A 882 21.33 -43.32 14.15
CA ALA A 882 22.22 -44.43 14.49
C ALA A 882 22.86 -45.14 13.26
N ASP A 883 22.17 -45.14 12.13
CA ASP A 883 22.52 -45.80 10.88
C ASP A 883 22.78 -44.82 9.70
N ILE A 884 22.75 -43.50 9.96
CA ILE A 884 22.55 -42.47 8.93
C ILE A 884 23.39 -41.23 9.23
N GLN A 885 24.06 -40.68 8.21
CA GLN A 885 24.51 -39.30 8.19
C GLN A 885 24.34 -38.72 6.76
N LYS A 886 23.47 -37.71 6.58
CA LYS A 886 23.34 -36.95 5.32
C LYS A 886 23.52 -35.46 5.58
N SER A 887 24.22 -34.76 4.68
CA SER A 887 24.42 -33.31 4.74
C SER A 887 23.93 -32.64 3.44
N ILE A 888 23.15 -31.58 3.58
CA ILE A 888 22.48 -30.86 2.48
C ILE A 888 22.93 -29.39 2.50
N LYS A 889 23.28 -28.84 1.35
CA LYS A 889 23.58 -27.40 1.21
C LYS A 889 22.28 -26.60 1.20
N VAL A 890 22.17 -25.61 2.09
CA VAL A 890 21.02 -24.70 2.19
C VAL A 890 21.47 -23.28 1.90
N ILE A 891 20.83 -22.63 0.93
CA ILE A 891 21.01 -21.21 0.65
C ILE A 891 19.87 -20.48 1.37
N VAL A 892 20.20 -19.57 2.29
CA VAL A 892 19.24 -18.62 2.86
C VAL A 892 19.42 -17.30 2.11
N LYS A 893 18.33 -16.69 1.65
CA LYS A 893 18.33 -15.38 0.96
C LYS A 893 18.25 -14.21 1.92
#